data_AF-A0A165K3T4-F1
#
_entry.id   AF-A0A165K3T4-F1
#
_cell.length_a   1.000
_cell.length_b   1.000
_cell.length_c   1.000
_cell.angle_alpha   90.00
_cell.angle_beta   90.00
_cell.angle_gamma   90.00
#
_symmetry.space_group_name_H-M   'P 1'
#
loop_
_entity.id
_entity.type
_entity.pdbx_description
1 polymer ?
#
loop_
_entity_poly.entity_id
_entity_poly.type
_entity_poly.pdbx_seq_one_letter_code
_entity_poly.pdbx_strand_id
1 'polypeptide(L)'
;MNTPTSNQMMLSPELTFVATSPVYCQRAERCISSPQSFGYIPIGCQYQFINVAGRPLEVCQPCWQHYQKKTNSAWVPTAVNPARTEGASLQRVPGPYAPPTPNAILCPQVPDTEGIRDLNSEAQRQAAPPLPRAVLPERHQYLEPAAFNSLLSPREYVQSMATVPRGYTPSHAFYTQETSRRAAQAYASTRPEEISIRFAVHHVEEGKSGSRLLWNLEDNHTMPAKSTAPQIKAELFNLMRTRLLRCSKGFLLKITDFELVGKDSTRYDRFPPDTPIFYNQCFGSPRGKGKGAQPAFQKGRSFDVRLLLSQEVYMDVLLHVERSTHKPPLPASRIPDTAKTQPTTGAITLKVPVVGVHDDGRRTTRKRTEREMTTTTLRAGCFVNVGHYVQTPVLDFAELVETKYRMEIDWLRDGCMGQIHVDERPESALGHAGISKTSHPAFMVLFEQHDTTAMREDNRFPTGVRTPVAVKRRYLRGTAAGTAGDDPEDGTPLGPITRTAKPEEELFLARELTNIVWADHLLRMVYSEIHIAQSRAEPHHDICTTVWPSVRFVKAGLFKVASSQPTPKRKENSRRELTYLVEELIKTDDTDDGKFKRYVHNASASPVLVLGRNGDIASFLTFTQHLQYDRTGGSIYVSDYQGAGELLTDPQIMTTP
;
A
#
# COMPACT_ATOMS: atom_id res chain seq x y z
N MET A 1 19.34 -60.25 -20.11
CA MET A 1 18.79 -59.37 -21.17
C MET A 1 18.00 -58.27 -20.49
N ASN A 2 18.31 -57.02 -20.85
CA ASN A 2 18.25 -55.86 -19.97
C ASN A 2 16.95 -55.05 -20.10
N THR A 3 16.43 -54.58 -18.96
CA THR A 3 15.53 -53.42 -18.83
C THR A 3 16.35 -52.17 -18.51
N PRO A 4 16.11 -50.99 -19.12
CA PRO A 4 16.82 -49.78 -18.76
C PRO A 4 16.09 -49.02 -17.63
N THR A 5 16.83 -48.80 -16.55
CA THR A 5 16.56 -47.83 -15.48
C THR A 5 16.78 -46.39 -15.98
N SER A 6 15.76 -45.53 -15.90
CA SER A 6 15.89 -44.10 -16.11
C SER A 6 16.22 -43.41 -14.79
N ASN A 7 17.51 -43.10 -14.60
CA ASN A 7 17.99 -42.20 -13.56
C ASN A 7 17.65 -40.75 -13.96
N GLN A 8 16.84 -40.09 -13.15
CA GLN A 8 16.68 -38.63 -13.19
C GLN A 8 17.97 -38.01 -12.63
N MET A 9 18.88 -37.59 -13.51
CA MET A 9 20.03 -36.77 -13.13
C MET A 9 19.52 -35.43 -12.61
N MET A 10 19.74 -35.14 -11.32
CA MET A 10 19.69 -33.78 -10.81
C MET A 10 20.77 -32.95 -11.51
N LEU A 11 20.40 -31.74 -11.92
CA LEU A 11 21.32 -30.77 -12.52
C LEU A 11 22.42 -30.40 -11.50
N SER A 12 23.68 -30.40 -11.94
CA SER A 12 24.79 -29.87 -11.14
C SER A 12 24.54 -28.38 -10.81
N PRO A 13 24.73 -27.94 -9.55
CA PRO A 13 24.58 -26.54 -9.15
C PRO A 13 25.45 -25.54 -9.91
N GLU A 14 26.48 -26.01 -10.61
CA GLU A 14 27.51 -25.19 -11.25
C GLU A 14 27.07 -24.48 -12.53
N LEU A 15 25.84 -24.72 -13.04
CA LEU A 15 25.37 -24.22 -14.34
C LEU A 15 24.10 -23.34 -14.26
N THR A 16 23.68 -22.95 -13.07
CA THR A 16 22.44 -22.18 -12.87
C THR A 16 22.66 -21.00 -11.94
N PHE A 17 22.54 -19.79 -12.50
CA PHE A 17 22.41 -18.55 -11.72
C PHE A 17 20.93 -18.22 -11.52
N VAL A 18 20.61 -17.58 -10.40
CA VAL A 18 19.25 -17.17 -10.04
C VAL A 18 19.09 -15.68 -10.30
N ALA A 19 18.19 -15.31 -11.20
CA ALA A 19 17.91 -13.91 -11.49
C ALA A 19 17.29 -13.20 -10.27
N THR A 20 17.90 -12.09 -9.84
CA THR A 20 17.41 -11.22 -8.75
C THR A 20 16.48 -10.10 -9.25
N SER A 21 16.29 -9.99 -10.55
CA SER A 21 15.37 -9.07 -11.23
C SER A 21 14.83 -9.71 -12.52
N PRO A 22 13.71 -9.25 -13.10
CA PRO A 22 13.18 -9.81 -14.34
C PRO A 22 14.15 -9.57 -15.51
N VAL A 23 14.53 -10.62 -16.23
CA VAL A 23 15.50 -10.55 -17.35
C VAL A 23 14.84 -10.96 -18.66
N TYR A 24 15.13 -10.25 -19.75
CA TYR A 24 14.55 -10.53 -21.06
C TYR A 24 15.25 -11.72 -21.75
N CYS A 25 14.48 -12.72 -22.18
CA CYS A 25 14.94 -13.87 -22.97
C CYS A 25 15.49 -13.37 -24.30
N GLN A 26 16.78 -13.61 -24.53
CA GLN A 26 17.47 -13.14 -25.74
C GLN A 26 17.00 -13.83 -27.03
N ARG A 27 16.04 -14.76 -26.92
CA ARG A 27 15.40 -15.47 -28.03
C ARG A 27 13.88 -15.28 -28.12
N ALA A 28 13.31 -14.33 -27.37
CA ALA A 28 11.86 -14.09 -27.30
C ALA A 28 11.18 -14.04 -28.68
N GLU A 29 11.79 -13.38 -29.67
CA GLU A 29 11.27 -13.27 -31.05
C GLU A 29 11.14 -14.60 -31.81
N ARG A 30 11.87 -15.64 -31.38
CA ARG A 30 11.87 -16.98 -32.01
C ARG A 30 11.41 -18.08 -31.06
N CYS A 31 10.89 -17.71 -29.90
CA CYS A 31 10.42 -18.63 -28.90
C CYS A 31 9.09 -19.23 -29.40
N ILE A 32 9.11 -20.50 -29.82
CA ILE A 32 7.95 -21.17 -30.44
C ILE A 32 6.76 -21.28 -29.46
N SER A 33 7.02 -21.23 -28.16
CA SER A 33 6.00 -21.19 -27.10
C SER A 33 5.50 -19.77 -26.77
N SER A 34 5.90 -18.75 -27.53
CA SER A 34 5.60 -17.33 -27.27
C SER A 34 4.48 -16.77 -28.14
N PRO A 35 3.22 -17.18 -27.92
CA PRO A 35 2.11 -16.23 -28.03
C PRO A 35 1.69 -15.64 -26.67
N GLN A 36 2.10 -16.23 -25.53
CA GLN A 36 1.50 -15.93 -24.22
C GLN A 36 2.42 -15.29 -23.17
N SER A 37 3.73 -15.15 -23.43
CA SER A 37 4.67 -14.55 -22.48
C SER A 37 5.65 -13.64 -23.21
N PHE A 38 5.75 -12.37 -22.80
CA PHE A 38 6.57 -11.29 -23.40
C PHE A 38 8.09 -11.50 -23.35
N GLY A 39 8.57 -12.74 -23.34
CA GLY A 39 10.00 -13.05 -23.31
C GLY A 39 10.67 -12.85 -21.96
N TYR A 40 10.00 -12.42 -20.90
CA TYR A 40 10.66 -12.23 -19.60
C TYR A 40 10.85 -13.54 -18.84
N ILE A 41 12.04 -13.71 -18.26
CA ILE A 41 12.39 -14.77 -17.32
C ILE A 41 12.10 -14.24 -15.91
N PRO A 42 11.19 -14.88 -15.14
CA PRO A 42 10.79 -14.40 -13.83
C PRO A 42 11.93 -14.49 -12.81
N ILE A 43 11.86 -13.66 -11.76
CA ILE A 43 12.78 -13.70 -10.62
C ILE A 43 12.78 -15.12 -10.04
N GLY A 44 13.96 -15.68 -9.79
CA GLY A 44 14.08 -17.07 -9.33
C GLY A 44 14.34 -18.11 -10.43
N CYS A 45 14.16 -17.74 -11.70
CA CYS A 45 14.38 -18.62 -12.85
C CYS A 45 15.45 -18.05 -13.77
N GLN A 46 16.45 -18.83 -14.17
CA GLN A 46 17.32 -18.49 -15.29
C GLN A 46 17.95 -19.75 -15.87
N TYR A 47 17.94 -19.85 -17.20
CA TYR A 47 18.53 -20.96 -17.92
C TYR A 47 19.59 -20.39 -18.86
N GLN A 48 20.79 -20.97 -18.82
CA GLN A 48 21.86 -20.63 -19.74
C GLN A 48 21.95 -21.71 -20.83
N PHE A 49 22.07 -21.26 -22.07
CA PHE A 49 22.43 -22.11 -23.20
C PHE A 49 23.67 -21.52 -23.88
N ILE A 50 24.68 -22.36 -24.12
CA ILE A 50 25.88 -21.94 -24.84
C ILE A 50 25.58 -22.02 -26.34
N ASN A 51 25.65 -20.88 -27.03
CA ASN A 51 25.44 -20.87 -28.47
C ASN A 51 26.63 -21.47 -29.25
N VAL A 52 26.48 -21.62 -30.56
CA VAL A 52 27.54 -22.14 -31.46
C VAL A 52 28.84 -21.32 -31.45
N ALA A 53 28.83 -20.10 -30.93
CA ALA A 53 30.02 -19.25 -30.77
C ALA A 53 30.63 -19.32 -29.36
N GLY A 54 30.20 -20.28 -28.52
CA GLY A 54 30.70 -20.47 -27.17
C GLY A 54 30.22 -19.42 -26.16
N ARG A 55 29.25 -18.57 -26.52
CA ARG A 55 28.74 -17.52 -25.61
C ARG A 55 27.49 -17.99 -24.87
N PRO A 56 27.42 -17.79 -23.54
CA PRO A 56 26.20 -18.04 -22.79
C PRO A 56 25.11 -17.06 -23.24
N LEU A 57 23.94 -17.61 -23.57
CA LEU A 57 22.71 -16.85 -23.82
C LEU A 57 21.69 -17.21 -22.74
N GLU A 58 21.08 -16.18 -22.17
CA GLU A 58 19.97 -16.34 -21.24
C GLU A 58 18.70 -16.64 -22.03
N VAL A 59 18.06 -17.77 -21.69
CA VAL A 59 16.85 -18.24 -22.33
C VAL A 59 15.81 -18.62 -21.30
N CYS A 60 14.53 -18.50 -21.66
CA CYS A 60 13.44 -18.99 -20.81
C CYS A 60 13.41 -20.53 -20.75
N GLN A 61 12.71 -21.10 -19.77
CA GLN A 61 12.58 -22.56 -19.58
C GLN A 61 12.15 -23.30 -20.84
N PRO A 62 11.13 -22.85 -21.61
CA PRO A 62 10.72 -23.55 -22.82
C PRO A 62 11.81 -23.55 -23.91
N CYS A 63 12.52 -22.43 -24.08
CA CYS A 63 13.65 -22.34 -25.01
C CYS A 63 14.79 -23.27 -24.60
N TRP A 64 15.12 -23.33 -23.30
CA TRP A 64 16.13 -24.23 -22.78
C TRP A 64 15.75 -25.71 -23.03
N GLN A 65 14.51 -26.10 -22.70
CA GLN A 65 14.00 -27.45 -22.96
C GLN A 65 13.99 -27.80 -24.46
N HIS A 66 13.70 -26.83 -25.33
CA HIS A 66 13.78 -27.01 -26.78
C HIS A 66 15.21 -27.30 -27.23
N TYR A 67 16.21 -26.57 -26.73
CA TYR A 67 17.61 -26.81 -27.09
C TYR A 67 18.14 -28.13 -26.54
N GLN A 68 17.74 -28.51 -25.34
CA GLN A 68 18.10 -29.80 -24.74
C GLN A 68 17.70 -30.99 -25.64
N LYS A 69 16.61 -30.86 -26.41
CA LYS A 69 16.09 -31.90 -27.31
C LYS A 69 16.64 -31.82 -28.74
N LYS A 70 17.43 -30.79 -29.08
CA LYS A 70 17.91 -30.58 -30.45
C LYS A 70 19.19 -31.40 -30.70
N THR A 71 19.14 -32.30 -31.67
CA THR A 71 20.14 -33.34 -31.97
C THR A 71 21.54 -32.86 -32.38
N ASN A 72 21.80 -31.55 -32.42
CA ASN A 72 23.09 -30.95 -32.78
C ASN A 72 23.55 -29.88 -31.77
N SER A 73 23.20 -30.05 -30.49
CA SER A 73 23.70 -29.20 -29.40
C SER A 73 24.66 -29.99 -28.52
N ALA A 74 25.89 -29.49 -28.36
CA ALA A 74 26.91 -30.10 -27.53
C ALA A 74 27.02 -29.38 -26.20
N TRP A 75 27.13 -30.13 -25.11
CA TRP A 75 27.39 -29.59 -23.78
C TRP A 75 28.87 -29.24 -23.66
N VAL A 76 29.17 -27.99 -23.34
CA VAL A 76 30.54 -27.54 -23.08
C VAL A 76 30.65 -27.22 -21.58
N PRO A 77 31.44 -27.99 -20.80
CA PRO A 77 31.74 -27.64 -19.41
C PRO A 77 32.47 -26.29 -19.36
N THR A 78 32.05 -25.39 -18.48
CA THR A 78 32.68 -24.08 -18.29
C THR A 78 34.11 -24.28 -17.78
N ALA A 79 35.13 -23.96 -18.60
CA ALA A 79 36.52 -24.05 -18.19
C ALA A 79 36.83 -22.99 -17.12
N VAL A 80 37.40 -23.45 -16.00
CA VAL A 80 37.87 -22.62 -14.87
C VAL A 80 39.03 -21.74 -15.33
N ASN A 81 38.95 -20.43 -15.06
CA ASN A 81 40.04 -19.46 -15.19
C ASN A 81 41.18 -19.80 -14.20
N PRO A 82 42.45 -19.96 -14.62
CA PRO A 82 43.55 -20.12 -13.67
C PRO A 82 44.20 -18.77 -13.31
N ALA A 83 44.44 -18.64 -12.00
CA ALA A 83 45.56 -17.95 -11.33
C ALA A 83 45.69 -16.41 -11.45
N ARG A 84 45.53 -15.76 -10.29
CA ARG A 84 46.31 -14.58 -9.89
C ARG A 84 47.19 -14.99 -8.70
N THR A 85 48.49 -14.88 -8.91
CA THR A 85 49.61 -15.19 -8.03
C THR A 85 49.74 -14.17 -6.89
N GLU A 86 50.09 -14.64 -5.68
CA GLU A 86 50.82 -14.00 -4.57
C GLU A 86 50.57 -14.88 -3.33
N GLY A 87 51.50 -15.26 -2.44
CA GLY A 87 52.92 -15.00 -2.25
C GLY A 87 53.31 -15.77 -0.96
N ALA A 88 54.50 -16.35 -0.94
CA ALA A 88 55.01 -17.21 0.13
C ALA A 88 55.27 -16.46 1.45
N SER A 89 55.11 -17.16 2.60
CA SER A 89 55.82 -16.82 3.83
C SER A 89 56.15 -18.07 4.64
N LEU A 90 57.41 -18.09 5.09
CA LEU A 90 58.16 -19.18 5.67
C LEU A 90 57.82 -19.43 7.15
N GLN A 91 57.95 -20.70 7.53
CA GLN A 91 58.08 -21.18 8.91
C GLN A 91 59.23 -20.51 9.67
N ARG A 92 59.03 -20.24 10.95
CA ARG A 92 60.05 -20.43 12.01
C ARG A 92 59.39 -20.69 13.37
N VAL A 93 59.77 -21.83 13.96
CA VAL A 93 59.69 -22.17 15.39
C VAL A 93 61.02 -21.70 16.02
N PRO A 94 61.05 -21.24 17.29
CA PRO A 94 61.50 -22.14 18.37
C PRO A 94 60.87 -21.89 19.76
N GLY A 95 60.41 -22.98 20.39
CA GLY A 95 60.90 -23.47 21.69
C GLY A 95 60.52 -22.77 23.01
N PRO A 96 60.62 -23.49 24.15
CA PRO A 96 59.79 -23.31 25.35
C PRO A 96 60.57 -22.82 26.59
N TYR A 97 59.90 -22.17 27.56
CA TYR A 97 60.35 -22.13 28.97
C TYR A 97 59.17 -21.87 29.93
N ALA A 98 59.28 -22.44 31.13
CA ALA A 98 58.30 -22.62 32.20
C ALA A 98 58.23 -21.41 33.19
N PRO A 99 57.41 -21.46 34.28
CA PRO A 99 56.77 -20.30 34.94
C PRO A 99 57.58 -19.67 36.10
N PRO A 100 57.05 -18.60 36.74
CA PRO A 100 56.52 -18.79 38.11
C PRO A 100 55.30 -17.91 38.50
N THR A 101 54.63 -18.33 39.58
CA THR A 101 53.57 -17.71 40.39
C THR A 101 54.11 -16.59 41.35
N PRO A 102 53.38 -16.15 42.40
CA PRO A 102 52.30 -15.15 42.48
C PRO A 102 52.70 -13.94 43.37
N ASN A 103 51.90 -12.87 43.46
CA ASN A 103 51.85 -12.04 44.68
C ASN A 103 50.65 -11.09 44.75
N ALA A 104 50.23 -10.87 45.99
CA ALA A 104 49.04 -10.16 46.44
C ALA A 104 49.34 -8.74 46.98
N ILE A 105 48.27 -8.12 47.49
CA ILE A 105 48.17 -7.02 48.48
C ILE A 105 48.15 -5.57 47.92
N LEU A 106 46.98 -4.90 48.02
CA LEU A 106 46.71 -3.72 48.90
C LEU A 106 45.36 -3.03 48.54
N CYS A 107 44.36 -3.21 49.41
CA CYS A 107 43.42 -2.13 49.81
C CYS A 107 44.09 -1.30 50.93
N PRO A 108 43.54 -0.18 51.47
CA PRO A 108 42.19 0.41 51.32
C PRO A 108 42.18 1.96 51.17
N GLN A 109 41.04 2.58 50.83
CA GLN A 109 40.54 3.82 51.48
C GLN A 109 39.00 3.95 51.30
N VAL A 110 38.36 4.25 52.43
CA VAL A 110 36.97 4.67 52.76
C VAL A 110 37.16 5.90 53.69
N PRO A 111 36.21 6.78 54.09
CA PRO A 111 34.78 7.08 53.76
C PRO A 111 34.66 8.53 53.17
N ASP A 112 33.51 9.19 52.90
CA ASP A 112 32.46 9.55 53.86
C ASP A 112 31.24 10.25 53.23
N THR A 113 30.19 10.24 54.05
CA THR A 113 28.78 10.61 53.92
C THR A 113 28.47 12.09 53.71
N GLU A 114 27.27 12.39 53.18
CA GLU A 114 26.25 13.33 53.72
C GLU A 114 25.43 14.00 52.60
N GLY A 115 24.09 14.04 52.76
CA GLY A 115 23.23 14.87 51.92
C GLY A 115 21.86 14.31 51.51
N ILE A 116 21.24 13.42 52.30
CA ILE A 116 19.79 13.15 52.21
C ILE A 116 19.12 13.80 53.42
N ARG A 117 18.68 15.05 53.25
CA ARG A 117 17.60 15.73 53.97
C ARG A 117 17.38 17.09 53.30
N ASP A 118 16.11 17.48 53.21
CA ASP A 118 15.60 18.80 52.76
C ASP A 118 15.13 18.86 51.29
N LEU A 119 13.93 18.32 51.03
CA LEU A 119 13.02 18.84 50.00
C LEU A 119 11.60 18.28 50.23
N ASN A 120 11.00 18.61 51.37
CA ASN A 120 9.58 18.31 51.64
C ASN A 120 8.84 19.43 52.37
N SER A 121 9.07 20.69 51.97
CA SER A 121 8.37 21.83 52.54
C SER A 121 8.37 23.05 51.60
N GLU A 122 7.53 23.02 50.56
CA GLU A 122 7.12 24.24 49.85
C GLU A 122 5.75 24.03 49.16
N ALA A 123 4.78 23.50 49.91
CA ALA A 123 3.38 23.48 49.53
C ALA A 123 2.60 24.35 50.52
N GLN A 124 2.66 25.68 50.36
CA GLN A 124 1.67 26.67 50.82
C GLN A 124 2.24 28.09 50.68
N ARG A 125 1.41 29.01 50.14
CA ARG A 125 1.60 30.47 49.89
C ARG A 125 1.92 30.76 48.41
N GLN A 126 1.23 31.60 47.65
CA GLN A 126 0.26 32.68 47.84
C GLN A 126 -0.64 32.72 46.57
N ALA A 127 -1.97 32.79 46.67
CA ALA A 127 -2.77 34.00 46.90
C ALA A 127 -2.52 35.12 45.85
N ALA A 128 -3.56 35.36 45.03
CA ALA A 128 -3.63 36.41 44.02
C ALA A 128 -3.46 37.83 44.57
N PRO A 129 -3.02 38.78 43.72
CA PRO A 129 -3.39 40.18 43.89
C PRO A 129 -4.02 40.83 42.63
N PRO A 130 -4.67 42.00 42.81
CA PRO A 130 -5.83 42.41 42.01
C PRO A 130 -5.52 43.39 40.87
N LEU A 131 -6.51 43.54 39.98
CA LEU A 131 -6.59 44.51 38.88
C LEU A 131 -6.50 45.97 39.36
N PRO A 132 -5.79 46.85 38.65
CA PRO A 132 -5.90 48.29 38.85
C PRO A 132 -7.00 48.93 38.02
N ARG A 133 -7.74 49.80 38.71
CA ARG A 133 -8.74 50.78 38.27
C ARG A 133 -8.18 51.77 37.23
N ALA A 134 -9.06 52.15 36.30
CA ALA A 134 -8.85 53.20 35.32
C ALA A 134 -8.71 54.59 35.97
N VAL A 135 -7.73 55.37 35.49
CA VAL A 135 -7.57 56.81 35.74
C VAL A 135 -7.35 57.46 34.37
N LEU A 136 -8.25 58.38 34.00
CA LEU A 136 -8.04 59.41 32.96
C LEU A 136 -7.20 60.54 33.59
N PRO A 137 -6.28 61.20 32.85
CA PRO A 137 -6.71 62.41 32.12
C PRO A 137 -5.90 62.82 30.87
N GLU A 138 -6.51 63.78 30.15
CA GLU A 138 -5.93 64.93 29.41
C GLU A 138 -5.07 64.81 28.14
N ARG A 139 -5.70 65.24 27.03
CA ARG A 139 -5.31 66.26 26.03
C ARG A 139 -3.85 66.47 25.56
N HIS A 140 -3.76 66.47 24.22
CA HIS A 140 -2.79 67.12 23.30
C HIS A 140 -1.39 66.51 23.16
N GLN A 141 -1.06 66.00 21.97
CA GLN A 141 -0.31 66.73 20.93
C GLN A 141 -0.12 65.86 19.67
N TYR A 142 -0.13 66.53 18.51
CA TYR A 142 0.08 65.99 17.18
C TYR A 142 1.47 65.38 17.03
N LEU A 143 1.55 64.12 16.57
CA LEU A 143 2.73 63.56 15.91
C LEU A 143 2.24 62.58 14.83
N GLU A 144 2.63 62.84 13.57
CA GLU A 144 2.37 61.98 12.42
C GLU A 144 3.01 60.59 12.58
N PRO A 145 2.34 59.49 12.17
CA PRO A 145 3.00 58.21 12.01
C PRO A 145 3.49 58.00 10.58
N ALA A 146 4.76 57.63 10.50
CA ALA A 146 5.49 57.16 9.33
C ALA A 146 4.74 56.08 8.54
N ALA A 147 4.96 56.11 7.22
CA ALA A 147 4.40 55.21 6.22
C ALA A 147 4.63 53.73 6.54
N PHE A 148 3.55 53.00 6.80
CA PHE A 148 3.52 51.54 6.76
C PHE A 148 3.30 51.09 5.31
N ASN A 149 4.26 50.33 4.77
CA ASN A 149 4.12 49.65 3.48
C ASN A 149 3.00 48.60 3.56
N SER A 150 1.82 48.95 3.05
CA SER A 150 0.71 48.02 2.85
C SER A 150 0.84 47.34 1.48
N LEU A 151 0.89 46.00 1.47
CA LEU A 151 1.04 45.16 0.28
C LEU A 151 -0.30 44.84 -0.42
N LEU A 152 -1.30 45.71 -0.32
CA LEU A 152 -2.60 45.54 -1.00
C LEU A 152 -2.77 46.55 -2.12
N SER A 153 -3.39 46.11 -3.23
CA SER A 153 -3.64 46.99 -4.36
C SER A 153 -4.70 48.06 -3.99
N PRO A 154 -4.61 49.29 -4.51
CA PRO A 154 -5.56 50.38 -4.20
C PRO A 154 -7.03 50.04 -4.48
N ARG A 155 -7.31 49.00 -5.27
CA ARG A 155 -8.66 48.60 -5.68
C ARG A 155 -9.39 47.74 -4.64
N GLU A 156 -8.65 46.97 -3.83
CA GLU A 156 -9.24 46.10 -2.79
C GLU A 156 -9.59 46.89 -1.52
N TYR A 157 -8.88 47.98 -1.26
CA TYR A 157 -9.15 48.85 -0.10
C TYR A 157 -10.50 49.57 -0.21
N VAL A 158 -10.87 50.02 -1.42
CA VAL A 158 -12.08 50.81 -1.66
C VAL A 158 -13.36 49.95 -1.58
N GLN A 159 -13.30 48.66 -1.91
CA GLN A 159 -14.47 47.77 -1.80
C GLN A 159 -14.79 47.34 -0.36
N SER A 160 -13.82 47.38 0.57
CA SER A 160 -14.06 47.02 1.98
C SER A 160 -14.73 48.13 2.80
N MET A 161 -14.77 49.37 2.29
CA MET A 161 -15.29 50.54 3.03
C MET A 161 -16.80 50.73 2.93
N ALA A 162 -17.48 50.07 1.98
CA ALA A 162 -18.87 50.38 1.65
C ALA A 162 -19.92 49.75 2.60
N THR A 163 -19.54 48.92 3.57
CA THR A 163 -20.49 48.17 4.42
C THR A 163 -20.08 48.11 5.90
N VAL A 164 -19.33 49.09 6.41
CA VAL A 164 -19.02 49.15 7.85
C VAL A 164 -20.18 49.83 8.59
N PRO A 165 -20.86 49.16 9.55
CA PRO A 165 -21.95 49.75 10.32
C PRO A 165 -21.50 51.03 11.05
N ARG A 166 -22.35 52.07 11.06
CA ARG A 166 -22.09 53.32 11.79
C ARG A 166 -21.72 53.02 13.24
N GLY A 167 -20.52 53.42 13.65
CA GLY A 167 -19.98 53.20 15.00
C GLY A 167 -18.68 52.38 15.04
N TYR A 168 -18.29 51.74 13.95
CA TYR A 168 -17.03 50.95 13.88
C TYR A 168 -15.99 51.65 12.99
N THR A 169 -14.74 51.68 13.45
CA THR A 169 -13.61 52.15 12.64
C THR A 169 -13.18 51.07 11.64
N PRO A 170 -12.55 51.42 10.50
CA PRO A 170 -12.00 50.44 9.55
C PRO A 170 -11.11 49.36 10.20
N SER A 171 -10.42 49.72 11.29
CA SER A 171 -9.60 48.80 12.10
C SER A 171 -10.40 47.63 12.71
N HIS A 172 -11.70 47.79 12.95
CA HIS A 172 -12.55 46.74 13.49
C HIS A 172 -12.86 45.62 12.48
N ALA A 173 -12.87 45.92 11.18
CA ALA A 173 -13.02 44.88 10.14
C ALA A 173 -11.85 43.88 10.17
N PHE A 174 -10.66 44.35 10.59
CA PHE A 174 -9.48 43.50 10.75
C PHE A 174 -9.42 42.79 12.11
N TYR A 175 -10.25 43.18 13.08
CA TYR A 175 -10.19 42.59 14.42
C TYR A 175 -10.53 41.09 14.40
N THR A 176 -11.51 40.68 13.60
CA THR A 176 -11.88 39.27 13.40
C THR A 176 -10.75 38.49 12.72
N GLN A 177 -10.05 39.10 11.76
CA GLN A 177 -8.91 38.48 11.07
C GLN A 177 -7.69 38.37 12.00
N GLU A 178 -7.41 39.41 12.79
CA GLU A 178 -6.31 39.47 13.75
C GLU A 178 -6.52 38.50 14.91
N THR A 179 -7.75 38.43 15.45
CA THR A 179 -8.12 37.44 16.47
C THR A 179 -8.10 36.02 15.92
N SER A 180 -8.57 35.79 14.68
CA SER A 180 -8.44 34.48 14.03
C SER A 180 -6.98 34.10 13.79
N ARG A 181 -6.11 35.05 13.43
CA ARG A 181 -4.67 34.82 13.27
C ARG A 181 -3.99 34.53 14.60
N ARG A 182 -4.32 35.28 15.66
CA ARG A 182 -3.80 35.05 17.01
C ARG A 182 -4.31 33.75 17.62
N ALA A 183 -5.58 33.41 17.40
CA ALA A 183 -6.13 32.12 17.77
C ALA A 183 -5.45 31.00 16.97
N ALA A 184 -5.28 31.14 15.66
CA ALA A 184 -4.55 30.17 14.85
C ALA A 184 -3.08 30.04 15.26
N GLN A 185 -2.43 31.10 15.76
CA GLN A 185 -1.07 31.04 16.31
C GLN A 185 -1.02 30.45 17.73
N ALA A 186 -2.02 30.73 18.57
CA ALA A 186 -2.13 30.20 19.93
C ALA A 186 -2.57 28.73 19.96
N TYR A 187 -3.38 28.31 18.98
CA TYR A 187 -3.88 26.95 18.79
C TYR A 187 -3.21 26.23 17.61
N ALA A 188 -2.20 26.82 16.97
CA ALA A 188 -1.29 26.07 16.12
C ALA A 188 -0.62 25.07 17.04
N SER A 189 -1.16 23.85 17.07
CA SER A 189 -0.64 22.72 17.82
C SER A 189 0.86 22.77 17.69
N THR A 190 1.57 23.00 18.81
CA THR A 190 3.02 23.03 18.82
C THR A 190 3.43 21.78 18.08
N ARG A 191 4.05 21.94 16.90
CA ARG A 191 4.33 20.79 16.03
C ARG A 191 4.98 19.73 16.91
N PRO A 192 4.44 18.49 16.93
CA PRO A 192 4.94 17.48 17.83
C PRO A 192 6.46 17.44 17.72
N GLU A 193 7.12 17.50 18.86
CA GLU A 193 8.57 17.39 18.91
C GLU A 193 8.90 15.99 18.42
N GLU A 194 9.57 15.89 17.27
CA GLU A 194 9.84 14.63 16.58
C GLU A 194 11.35 14.33 16.57
N ILE A 195 11.67 13.04 16.67
CA ILE A 195 13.02 12.47 16.53
C ILE A 195 13.04 11.42 15.42
N SER A 196 14.20 11.23 14.81
CA SER A 196 14.44 10.14 13.85
C SER A 196 15.15 8.98 14.57
N ILE A 197 14.69 7.76 14.37
CA ILE A 197 15.27 6.55 14.93
C ILE A 197 15.76 5.69 13.78
N ARG A 198 17.08 5.55 13.66
CA ARG A 198 17.70 4.55 12.79
C ARG A 198 17.81 3.26 13.59
N PHE A 199 17.29 2.17 13.05
CA PHE A 199 17.25 0.92 13.78
C PHE A 199 17.57 -0.30 12.93
N ALA A 200 18.05 -1.33 13.61
CA ALA A 200 18.38 -2.61 13.01
C ALA A 200 17.95 -3.77 13.92
N VAL A 201 17.61 -4.92 13.33
CA VAL A 201 17.32 -6.14 14.08
C VAL A 201 18.59 -6.97 14.17
N HIS A 202 19.01 -7.30 15.38
CA HIS A 202 20.22 -8.08 15.65
C HIS A 202 19.88 -9.37 16.39
N HIS A 203 20.80 -10.34 16.38
CA HIS A 203 20.78 -11.49 17.28
C HIS A 203 22.12 -11.63 18.00
N VAL A 204 22.13 -12.30 19.15
CA VAL A 204 23.35 -12.67 19.87
C VAL A 204 23.93 -13.95 19.27
N GLU A 205 25.25 -13.99 19.04
CA GLU A 205 25.94 -15.22 18.65
C GLU A 205 26.53 -15.93 19.86
N GLU A 206 26.44 -17.26 19.87
CA GLU A 206 27.03 -18.08 20.92
C GLU A 206 28.54 -17.86 21.01
N GLY A 207 29.04 -17.61 22.22
CA GLY A 207 30.46 -17.44 22.50
C GLY A 207 31.07 -16.12 22.02
N LYS A 208 30.28 -15.17 21.50
CA LYS A 208 30.79 -13.85 21.08
C LYS A 208 30.13 -12.73 21.87
N SER A 209 30.93 -11.71 22.20
CA SER A 209 30.47 -10.51 22.92
C SER A 209 29.68 -9.53 22.04
N GLY A 210 29.57 -9.80 20.73
CA GLY A 210 28.90 -8.95 19.76
C GLY A 210 27.57 -9.51 19.28
N SER A 211 26.70 -8.63 18.81
CA SER A 211 25.47 -9.01 18.10
C SER A 211 25.65 -8.85 16.60
N ARG A 212 24.99 -9.69 15.80
CA ARG A 212 25.02 -9.63 14.33
C ARG A 212 23.69 -9.19 13.76
N LEU A 213 23.74 -8.53 12.59
CA LEU A 213 22.57 -8.08 11.87
C LEU A 213 21.76 -9.28 11.38
N LEU A 214 20.48 -9.35 11.76
CA LEU A 214 19.57 -10.40 11.35
C LEU A 214 19.01 -10.08 9.96
N TRP A 215 19.35 -10.87 8.94
CA TRP A 215 18.82 -10.77 7.56
C TRP A 215 18.84 -9.37 6.92
N ASN A 216 19.85 -8.55 7.21
CA ASN A 216 19.95 -7.16 6.70
C ASN A 216 18.69 -6.33 7.00
N LEU A 217 18.11 -6.54 8.18
CA LEU A 217 16.92 -5.85 8.65
C LEU A 217 17.30 -4.53 9.33
N GLU A 218 17.34 -3.46 8.54
CA GLU A 218 17.52 -2.08 9.00
C GLU A 218 16.49 -1.14 8.36
N ASP A 219 16.17 -0.04 9.05
CA ASP A 219 15.29 1.03 8.58
C ASP A 219 15.46 2.34 9.38
N ASN A 220 14.75 3.41 8.99
CA ASN A 220 14.68 4.68 9.71
C ASN A 220 13.22 5.12 9.87
N HIS A 221 12.84 5.52 11.09
CA HIS A 221 11.48 5.92 11.40
C HIS A 221 11.43 7.23 12.20
N THR A 222 10.44 8.07 11.95
CA THR A 222 10.23 9.33 12.71
C THR A 222 9.13 9.11 13.73
N MET A 223 9.36 9.52 14.98
CA MET A 223 8.42 9.34 16.08
C MET A 223 8.48 10.49 17.08
N PRO A 224 7.48 10.64 17.98
CA PRO A 224 7.50 11.66 19.02
C PRO A 224 8.76 11.56 19.90
N ALA A 225 9.38 12.70 20.19
CA ALA A 225 10.56 12.80 21.04
C ALA A 225 10.31 12.33 22.49
N LYS A 226 9.03 12.35 22.89
CA LYS A 226 8.55 11.91 24.21
C LYS A 226 8.25 10.41 24.26
N SER A 227 8.51 9.65 23.20
CA SER A 227 8.27 8.20 23.21
C SER A 227 9.12 7.48 24.26
N THR A 228 8.49 6.57 24.99
CA THR A 228 9.12 5.74 26.03
C THR A 228 9.68 4.44 25.46
N ALA A 229 10.51 3.70 26.22
CA ALA A 229 11.11 2.44 25.72
C ALA A 229 10.09 1.45 25.15
N PRO A 230 8.97 1.14 25.86
CA PRO A 230 7.97 0.22 25.34
C PRO A 230 7.28 0.72 24.07
N GLN A 231 7.02 2.04 23.98
CA GLN A 231 6.40 2.65 22.80
C GLN A 231 7.32 2.55 21.58
N ILE A 232 8.59 2.93 21.74
CA ILE A 232 9.60 2.81 20.67
C ILE A 232 9.71 1.35 20.24
N LYS A 233 9.87 0.42 21.18
CA LYS A 233 10.01 -1.01 20.89
C LYS A 233 8.79 -1.58 20.14
N ALA A 234 7.58 -1.22 20.57
CA ALA A 234 6.34 -1.67 19.92
C ALA A 234 6.21 -1.13 18.49
N GLU A 235 6.49 0.16 18.30
CA GLU A 235 6.42 0.80 16.99
C GLU A 235 7.45 0.21 16.02
N LEU A 236 8.71 0.05 16.46
CA LEU A 236 9.76 -0.57 15.64
C LEU A 236 9.49 -2.05 15.34
N PHE A 237 8.95 -2.80 16.31
CA PHE A 237 8.57 -4.20 16.10
C PHE A 237 7.44 -4.30 15.07
N ASN A 238 6.41 -3.47 15.17
CA ASN A 238 5.30 -3.45 14.22
C ASN A 238 5.77 -3.12 12.79
N LEU A 239 6.70 -2.17 12.64
CA LEU A 239 7.31 -1.84 11.34
C LEU A 239 8.05 -3.05 10.73
N MET A 240 8.71 -3.86 11.55
CA MET A 240 9.50 -5.01 11.06
C MET A 240 8.75 -6.34 11.06
N ARG A 241 7.57 -6.41 11.68
CA ARG A 241 6.83 -7.66 11.91
C ARG A 241 6.66 -8.48 10.63
N THR A 242 6.29 -7.84 9.53
CA THR A 242 6.10 -8.50 8.23
C THR A 242 7.41 -9.01 7.65
N ARG A 243 8.48 -8.21 7.71
CA ARG A 243 9.82 -8.62 7.25
C ARG A 243 10.32 -9.80 8.08
N LEU A 244 10.12 -9.75 9.40
CA LEU A 244 10.46 -10.81 10.34
C LEU A 244 9.68 -12.10 10.05
N LEU A 245 8.36 -12.02 9.86
CA LEU A 245 7.52 -13.19 9.56
C LEU A 245 7.94 -13.86 8.23
N ARG A 246 8.21 -13.05 7.20
CA ARG A 246 8.65 -13.56 5.90
C ARG A 246 10.04 -14.20 5.96
N CYS A 247 11.01 -13.52 6.57
CA CYS A 247 12.38 -14.02 6.67
C CYS A 247 12.48 -15.26 7.58
N SER A 248 11.62 -15.35 8.58
CA SER A 248 11.53 -16.51 9.48
C SER A 248 10.62 -17.63 8.98
N LYS A 249 10.13 -17.58 7.73
CA LYS A 249 9.25 -18.60 7.14
C LYS A 249 8.01 -18.89 7.99
N GLY A 250 7.38 -17.84 8.51
CA GLY A 250 6.14 -17.93 9.28
C GLY A 250 6.33 -18.17 10.78
N PHE A 251 7.56 -18.13 11.30
CA PHE A 251 7.77 -18.22 12.75
C PHE A 251 7.22 -16.96 13.44
N LEU A 252 6.37 -17.17 14.46
CA LEU A 252 5.68 -16.09 15.16
C LEU A 252 6.56 -15.50 16.27
N LEU A 253 7.41 -14.55 15.90
CA LEU A 253 8.17 -13.72 16.84
C LEU A 253 7.23 -12.79 17.63
N LYS A 254 7.46 -12.69 18.94
CA LYS A 254 6.75 -11.79 19.85
C LYS A 254 7.63 -10.59 20.17
N ILE A 255 7.01 -9.46 20.53
CA ILE A 255 7.74 -8.26 20.97
C ILE A 255 8.63 -8.53 22.21
N THR A 256 8.22 -9.47 23.06
CA THR A 256 8.96 -9.90 24.25
C THR A 256 10.26 -10.64 23.93
N ASP A 257 10.42 -11.12 22.70
CA ASP A 257 11.59 -11.89 22.26
C ASP A 257 12.78 -10.97 21.95
N PHE A 258 12.54 -9.67 21.88
CA PHE A 258 13.55 -8.65 21.58
C PHE A 258 13.90 -7.85 22.83
N GLU A 259 15.13 -7.36 22.93
CA GLU A 259 15.53 -6.28 23.83
C GLU A 259 15.76 -4.98 23.02
N LEU A 260 15.32 -3.83 23.52
CA LEU A 260 15.65 -2.53 22.91
C LEU A 260 17.01 -2.04 23.42
N VAL A 261 18.00 -1.96 22.53
CA VAL A 261 19.40 -1.70 22.89
C VAL A 261 19.97 -0.54 22.07
N GLY A 262 20.66 0.41 22.73
CA GLY A 262 21.37 1.50 22.06
C GLY A 262 22.62 1.04 21.29
N LYS A 263 23.18 1.93 20.46
CA LYS A 263 24.45 1.68 19.77
C LYS A 263 25.63 1.41 20.72
N ASP A 264 25.60 2.06 21.88
CA ASP A 264 26.53 1.91 23.01
C ASP A 264 26.28 0.64 23.84
N SER A 265 25.31 -0.19 23.44
CA SER A 265 24.86 -1.39 24.16
C SER A 265 24.08 -1.10 25.45
N THR A 266 23.63 0.14 25.66
CA THR A 266 22.70 0.49 26.73
C THR A 266 21.36 -0.22 26.53
N ARG A 267 20.92 -1.02 27.51
CA ARG A 267 19.62 -1.72 27.46
C ARG A 267 18.50 -0.81 27.90
N TYR A 268 17.75 -0.25 26.95
CA TYR A 268 16.70 0.72 27.23
C TYR A 268 15.48 0.11 27.91
N ASP A 269 15.24 -1.19 27.78
CA ASP A 269 14.18 -1.90 28.50
C ASP A 269 14.35 -1.88 30.03
N ARG A 270 15.54 -1.51 30.54
CA ARG A 270 15.79 -1.36 31.99
C ARG A 270 15.42 0.03 32.52
N PHE A 271 15.08 0.98 31.65
CA PHE A 271 14.65 2.32 32.05
C PHE A 271 13.18 2.26 32.49
N PRO A 272 12.73 3.17 33.37
CA PRO A 272 11.32 3.21 33.77
C PRO A 272 10.41 3.34 32.53
N PRO A 273 9.32 2.54 32.45
CA PRO A 273 8.50 2.44 31.24
C PRO A 273 7.80 3.74 30.84
N ASP A 274 7.65 4.66 31.78
CA ASP A 274 6.99 5.96 31.58
C ASP A 274 7.97 7.10 31.30
N THR A 275 9.28 6.82 31.25
CA THR A 275 10.31 7.84 31.03
C THR A 275 10.71 7.91 29.54
N PRO A 276 10.61 9.09 28.90
CA PRO A 276 11.14 9.27 27.55
C PRO A 276 12.65 9.10 27.50
N ILE A 277 13.14 8.20 26.64
CA ILE A 277 14.58 7.85 26.61
C ILE A 277 15.42 8.98 26.00
N PHE A 278 14.95 9.56 24.90
CA PHE A 278 15.75 10.45 24.07
C PHE A 278 15.43 11.93 24.28
N TYR A 279 14.32 12.25 24.96
CA TYR A 279 13.80 13.61 25.05
C TYR A 279 14.83 14.61 25.60
N ASN A 280 15.47 14.27 26.72
CA ASN A 280 16.47 15.13 27.35
C ASN A 280 17.72 15.34 26.48
N GLN A 281 18.03 14.40 25.59
CA GLN A 281 19.16 14.48 24.66
C GLN A 281 18.87 15.39 23.45
N CYS A 282 17.60 15.74 23.23
CA CYS A 282 17.19 16.66 22.19
C CYS A 282 17.42 18.13 22.56
N PHE A 283 17.77 18.44 23.80
CA PHE A 283 18.02 19.80 24.24
C PHE A 283 19.51 20.13 24.13
N GLY A 284 19.84 21.20 23.39
CA GLY A 284 21.21 21.67 23.29
C GLY A 284 21.65 22.40 24.56
N SER A 285 22.97 22.45 24.80
CA SER A 285 23.52 23.41 25.74
C SER A 285 23.05 24.83 25.38
N PRO A 286 22.63 25.65 26.36
CA PRO A 286 22.12 26.98 26.09
C PRO A 286 23.14 27.80 25.31
N ARG A 287 22.84 28.11 24.05
CA ARG A 287 23.69 28.94 23.19
C ARG A 287 23.50 30.40 23.58
N GLY A 288 24.20 30.85 24.63
CA GLY A 288 24.25 32.26 25.02
C GLY A 288 24.81 32.46 26.43
N LYS A 289 25.62 33.52 26.63
CA LYS A 289 26.18 33.91 27.94
C LYS A 289 25.15 34.49 28.92
N GLY A 290 23.88 34.58 28.53
CA GLY A 290 22.81 35.03 29.42
C GLY A 290 22.51 33.96 30.46
N LYS A 291 22.87 34.22 31.72
CA LYS A 291 22.41 33.41 32.86
C LYS A 291 20.87 33.31 32.79
N GLY A 292 20.34 32.11 32.51
CA GLY A 292 18.90 31.82 32.53
C GLY A 292 18.23 31.43 31.20
N ALA A 293 18.97 31.29 30.09
CA ALA A 293 18.35 30.80 28.84
C ALA A 293 17.92 29.33 28.98
N GLN A 294 16.62 29.06 28.79
CA GLN A 294 16.09 27.69 28.75
C GLN A 294 16.66 26.93 27.53
N PRO A 295 17.03 25.65 27.67
CA PRO A 295 17.47 24.84 26.55
C PRO A 295 16.38 24.76 25.46
N ALA A 296 16.75 25.04 24.21
CA ALA A 296 15.84 24.89 23.09
C ALA A 296 15.89 23.46 22.52
N PHE A 297 14.73 22.89 22.21
CA PHE A 297 14.61 21.60 21.55
C PHE A 297 15.25 21.64 20.15
N GLN A 298 16.15 20.70 19.87
CA GLN A 298 16.85 20.58 18.60
C GLN A 298 16.12 19.60 17.69
N LYS A 299 15.47 20.14 16.65
CA LYS A 299 14.75 19.34 15.65
C LYS A 299 15.72 18.50 14.80
N GLY A 300 15.25 17.33 14.37
CA GLY A 300 15.99 16.45 13.45
C GLY A 300 17.13 15.66 14.11
N ARG A 301 17.13 15.53 15.44
CA ARG A 301 18.03 14.62 16.14
C ARG A 301 17.72 13.18 15.73
N SER A 302 18.77 12.41 15.46
CA SER A 302 18.68 11.01 15.06
C SER A 302 19.40 10.12 16.06
N PHE A 303 18.79 9.01 16.45
CA PHE A 303 19.33 8.05 17.40
C PHE A 303 19.43 6.66 16.77
N ASP A 304 20.49 5.93 17.12
CA ASP A 304 20.76 4.58 16.62
C ASP A 304 20.35 3.55 17.69
N VAL A 305 19.36 2.71 17.39
CA VAL A 305 18.89 1.63 18.28
C VAL A 305 18.89 0.27 17.58
N ARG A 306 18.82 -0.80 18.36
CA ARG A 306 18.78 -2.19 17.89
C ARG A 306 17.64 -2.93 18.60
N LEU A 307 16.90 -3.73 17.85
CA LEU A 307 16.03 -4.77 18.41
C LEU A 307 16.86 -6.06 18.49
N LEU A 308 17.28 -6.43 19.70
CA LEU A 308 18.18 -7.56 19.93
C LEU A 308 17.38 -8.82 20.26
N LEU A 309 17.32 -9.77 19.34
CA LEU A 309 16.72 -11.08 19.54
C LEU A 309 17.61 -11.93 20.46
N SER A 310 16.99 -12.57 21.46
CA SER A 310 17.72 -13.47 22.36
C SER A 310 18.29 -14.68 21.59
N GLN A 311 19.39 -15.24 22.11
CA GLN A 311 20.04 -16.39 21.48
C GLN A 311 19.09 -17.59 21.39
N GLU A 312 18.35 -17.87 22.47
CA GLU A 312 17.41 -19.00 22.54
C GLU A 312 16.35 -18.90 21.44
N VAL A 313 15.69 -17.74 21.30
CA VAL A 313 14.66 -17.55 20.27
C VAL A 313 15.25 -17.56 18.86
N TYR A 314 16.47 -17.04 18.68
CA TYR A 314 17.15 -17.12 17.39
C TYR A 314 17.43 -18.58 16.97
N MET A 315 17.80 -19.45 17.91
CA MET A 315 17.99 -20.88 17.63
C MET A 315 16.66 -21.55 17.23
N ASP A 316 15.55 -21.21 17.90
CA ASP A 316 14.22 -21.70 17.54
C ASP A 316 13.80 -21.27 16.12
N VAL A 317 14.10 -20.01 15.77
CA VAL A 317 13.86 -19.48 14.42
C VAL A 317 14.67 -20.25 13.38
N LEU A 318 15.95 -20.53 13.63
CA LEU A 318 16.80 -21.29 12.69
C LEU A 318 16.27 -22.72 12.50
N LEU A 319 15.92 -23.40 13.60
CA LEU A 319 15.34 -24.74 13.55
C LEU A 319 14.01 -24.76 12.78
N HIS A 320 13.16 -23.75 12.96
CA HIS A 320 11.91 -23.63 12.22
C HIS A 320 12.15 -23.40 10.72
N VAL A 321 13.07 -22.50 10.36
CA VAL A 321 13.43 -22.24 8.96
C VAL A 321 13.95 -23.51 8.31
N GLU A 322 14.84 -24.26 8.97
CA GLU A 322 15.38 -25.54 8.49
C GLU A 322 14.26 -26.58 8.26
N ARG A 323 13.37 -26.77 9.24
CA ARG A 323 12.20 -27.66 9.11
C ARG A 323 11.28 -27.26 7.95
N SER A 324 11.09 -25.95 7.77
CA SER A 324 10.24 -25.41 6.70
C SER A 324 10.86 -25.60 5.32
N THR A 325 12.20 -25.58 5.21
CA THR A 325 12.90 -25.84 3.95
C THR A 325 12.96 -27.33 3.58
N HIS A 326 12.95 -28.22 4.57
CA HIS A 326 13.04 -29.66 4.35
C HIS A 326 11.70 -30.38 4.24
N LYS A 327 10.56 -29.67 4.37
CA LYS A 327 9.24 -30.28 4.21
C LYS A 327 9.13 -30.84 2.79
N PRO A 328 9.13 -32.19 2.60
CA PRO A 328 9.04 -32.76 1.28
C PRO A 328 7.74 -32.28 0.64
N PRO A 329 7.72 -32.03 -0.68
CA PRO A 329 6.50 -31.66 -1.37
C PRO A 329 5.44 -32.70 -1.01
N LEU A 330 4.30 -32.23 -0.48
CA LEU A 330 3.19 -33.10 -0.10
C LEU A 330 2.92 -34.03 -1.29
N PRO A 331 2.83 -35.35 -1.09
CA PRO A 331 2.50 -36.27 -2.17
C PRO A 331 1.19 -35.77 -2.78
N ALA A 332 1.22 -35.46 -4.08
CA ALA A 332 0.07 -34.97 -4.82
C ALA A 332 -1.13 -35.84 -4.45
N SER A 333 -2.11 -35.25 -3.77
CA SER A 333 -3.33 -35.97 -3.41
C SER A 333 -3.94 -36.45 -4.72
N ARG A 334 -4.00 -37.77 -4.90
CA ARG A 334 -4.72 -38.38 -6.01
C ARG A 334 -6.18 -37.98 -5.86
N ILE A 335 -6.60 -36.96 -6.61
CA ILE A 335 -8.01 -36.67 -6.84
C ILE A 335 -8.57 -37.92 -7.54
N PRO A 336 -9.59 -38.59 -6.99
CA PRO A 336 -10.22 -39.72 -7.65
C PRO A 336 -10.85 -39.25 -8.97
N ASP A 337 -10.50 -39.94 -10.06
CA ASP A 337 -11.07 -39.75 -11.40
C ASP A 337 -12.59 -39.99 -11.39
N THR A 338 -13.37 -38.92 -11.20
CA THR A 338 -14.81 -38.94 -11.47
C THR A 338 -15.08 -38.54 -12.92
N ALA A 339 -15.48 -39.54 -13.70
CA ALA A 339 -16.27 -39.54 -14.94
C ALA A 339 -16.26 -38.27 -15.82
N LYS A 340 -15.60 -38.39 -16.98
CA LYS A 340 -15.71 -37.46 -18.11
C LYS A 340 -17.07 -37.62 -18.80
N THR A 341 -17.90 -36.58 -18.75
CA THR A 341 -18.99 -36.37 -19.72
C THR A 341 -18.50 -35.34 -20.76
N GLN A 342 -18.45 -35.74 -22.03
CA GLN A 342 -18.00 -34.89 -23.14
C GLN A 342 -19.05 -33.81 -23.48
N PRO A 343 -18.65 -32.54 -23.70
CA PRO A 343 -19.45 -31.58 -24.42
C PRO A 343 -19.03 -31.53 -25.90
N THR A 344 -20.00 -31.72 -26.79
CA THR A 344 -19.92 -31.47 -28.23
C THR A 344 -19.81 -29.98 -28.53
N THR A 345 -18.66 -29.52 -29.01
CA THR A 345 -18.47 -28.18 -29.60
C THR A 345 -18.67 -28.23 -31.12
N GLY A 346 -19.74 -27.60 -31.60
CA GLY A 346 -19.91 -27.21 -32.99
C GLY A 346 -19.15 -25.92 -33.28
N ALA A 347 -18.27 -25.93 -34.28
CA ALA A 347 -17.47 -24.79 -34.69
C ALA A 347 -18.24 -23.87 -35.66
N ILE A 348 -18.49 -22.62 -35.26
CA ILE A 348 -18.94 -21.55 -36.15
C ILE A 348 -17.70 -20.77 -36.60
N THR A 349 -17.43 -20.77 -37.91
CA THR A 349 -16.31 -20.05 -38.52
C THR A 349 -16.81 -18.69 -39.04
N LEU A 350 -16.43 -17.60 -38.37
CA LEU A 350 -16.64 -16.23 -38.86
C LEU A 350 -15.40 -15.79 -39.66
N LYS A 351 -15.57 -15.59 -40.97
CA LYS A 351 -14.57 -15.00 -41.87
C LYS A 351 -14.66 -13.47 -41.79
N VAL A 352 -13.57 -12.81 -41.44
CA VAL A 352 -13.39 -11.36 -41.60
C VAL A 352 -12.45 -11.11 -42.79
N PRO A 353 -12.79 -10.24 -43.76
CA PRO A 353 -11.95 -9.99 -44.92
C PRO A 353 -10.79 -9.05 -44.54
N VAL A 354 -9.56 -9.49 -44.84
CA VAL A 354 -8.36 -8.65 -44.79
C VAL A 354 -8.25 -7.91 -46.12
N VAL A 355 -8.30 -6.58 -46.07
CA VAL A 355 -8.01 -5.69 -47.20
C VAL A 355 -6.51 -5.76 -47.48
N GLY A 356 -6.16 -6.22 -48.69
CA GLY A 356 -4.79 -6.31 -49.18
C GLY A 356 -4.23 -4.94 -49.57
N VAL A 357 -3.01 -4.65 -49.12
CA VAL A 357 -2.16 -3.61 -49.68
C VAL A 357 -0.97 -4.30 -50.35
N HIS A 358 -0.81 -4.03 -51.64
CA HIS A 358 0.33 -4.43 -52.46
C HIS A 358 1.63 -3.84 -51.89
N ASP A 359 2.68 -4.65 -51.78
CA ASP A 359 4.05 -4.18 -51.54
C ASP A 359 4.98 -4.78 -52.61
N ASP A 360 5.50 -3.90 -53.46
CA ASP A 360 6.41 -4.23 -54.56
C ASP A 360 7.84 -4.39 -54.03
N GLY A 361 8.45 -5.50 -54.43
CA GLY A 361 9.77 -5.90 -54.00
C GLY A 361 10.87 -4.92 -54.39
N ARG A 362 11.70 -4.52 -53.42
CA ARG A 362 13.08 -4.13 -53.69
C ARG A 362 14.02 -4.50 -52.55
N ARG A 363 14.74 -5.61 -52.77
CA ARG A 363 15.78 -6.14 -51.90
C ARG A 363 17.03 -5.24 -51.99
N THR A 364 17.29 -4.44 -50.95
CA THR A 364 18.61 -3.82 -50.75
C THR A 364 19.17 -4.21 -49.40
N THR A 365 20.38 -4.77 -49.43
CA THR A 365 21.18 -5.17 -48.28
C THR A 365 21.62 -3.94 -47.49
N ARG A 366 21.00 -3.68 -46.33
CA ARG A 366 21.43 -2.64 -45.39
C ARG A 366 22.03 -3.27 -44.12
N LYS A 367 23.25 -2.82 -43.80
CA LYS A 367 23.98 -3.08 -42.56
C LYS A 367 23.08 -2.84 -41.35
N ARG A 368 23.07 -3.81 -40.44
CA ARG A 368 22.28 -3.86 -39.21
C ARG A 368 22.87 -2.90 -38.17
N THR A 369 22.44 -1.63 -38.22
CA THR A 369 22.60 -0.67 -37.12
C THR A 369 21.69 -1.11 -35.97
N GLU A 370 22.20 -1.03 -34.74
CA GLU A 370 21.45 -1.31 -33.51
C GLU A 370 20.11 -0.57 -33.53
N ARG A 371 19.01 -1.33 -33.42
CA ARG A 371 17.66 -0.76 -33.30
C ARG A 371 17.60 -0.05 -31.95
N GLU A 372 17.59 1.29 -31.98
CA GLU A 372 17.08 2.10 -30.89
C GLU A 372 15.76 1.49 -30.40
N MET A 373 15.71 1.08 -29.13
CA MET A 373 14.45 0.85 -28.45
C MET A 373 13.69 2.18 -28.51
N THR A 374 12.71 2.28 -29.39
CA THR A 374 11.80 3.42 -29.46
C THR A 374 11.01 3.45 -28.18
N THR A 375 11.51 4.22 -27.20
CA THR A 375 10.83 4.55 -25.96
C THR A 375 9.48 5.15 -26.35
N THR A 376 8.40 4.36 -26.23
CA THR A 376 7.07 4.84 -26.56
C THR A 376 6.71 5.89 -25.53
N THR A 377 6.78 7.16 -25.92
CA THR A 377 6.44 8.29 -25.08
C THR A 377 4.95 8.19 -24.73
N LEU A 378 4.66 7.97 -23.44
CA LEU A 378 3.30 7.99 -22.93
C LEU A 378 2.69 9.38 -23.20
N ARG A 379 1.43 9.39 -23.66
CA ARG A 379 0.67 10.63 -23.84
C ARG A 379 0.47 11.32 -22.50
N ALA A 380 0.43 12.65 -22.50
CA ALA A 380 0.14 13.41 -21.29
C ALA A 380 -1.22 13.00 -20.70
N GLY A 381 -1.25 12.64 -19.41
CA GLY A 381 -2.45 12.13 -18.74
C GLY A 381 -2.54 10.60 -18.69
N CYS A 382 -1.70 9.88 -19.42
CA CYS A 382 -1.53 8.44 -19.28
C CYS A 382 -0.37 8.15 -18.32
N PHE A 383 -0.58 7.23 -17.37
CA PHE A 383 0.42 6.92 -16.35
C PHE A 383 0.62 5.42 -16.19
N VAL A 384 1.87 5.01 -16.01
CA VAL A 384 2.24 3.65 -15.62
C VAL A 384 2.84 3.72 -14.23
N ASN A 385 2.12 3.13 -13.26
CA ASN A 385 2.50 3.15 -11.86
C ASN A 385 2.70 1.72 -11.35
N VAL A 386 3.70 1.53 -10.50
CA VAL A 386 3.95 0.29 -9.77
C VAL A 386 3.66 0.55 -8.29
N GLY A 387 3.01 -0.39 -7.63
CA GLY A 387 2.45 -0.15 -6.31
C GLY A 387 1.98 -1.40 -5.59
N HIS A 388 1.38 -1.17 -4.42
CA HIS A 388 0.73 -2.19 -3.61
C HIS A 388 -0.76 -2.20 -3.92
N TYR A 389 -1.32 -3.39 -4.12
CA TYR A 389 -2.74 -3.63 -4.29
C TYR A 389 -3.27 -4.41 -3.09
N VAL A 390 -4.29 -3.88 -2.41
CA VAL A 390 -5.00 -4.56 -1.32
C VAL A 390 -6.38 -4.95 -1.82
N GLN A 391 -6.68 -6.24 -1.80
CA GLN A 391 -7.96 -6.77 -2.26
C GLN A 391 -9.05 -6.61 -1.18
N THR A 392 -10.33 -6.55 -1.59
CA THR A 392 -11.45 -6.78 -0.67
C THR A 392 -11.28 -8.10 0.11
N PRO A 393 -11.46 -8.11 1.44
CA PRO A 393 -11.42 -9.35 2.20
C PRO A 393 -12.62 -10.23 1.88
N VAL A 394 -12.45 -11.53 2.10
CA VAL A 394 -13.54 -12.50 2.08
C VAL A 394 -13.90 -12.80 3.53
N LEU A 395 -14.97 -12.15 4.00
CA LEU A 395 -15.54 -12.35 5.32
C LEU A 395 -16.80 -13.22 5.19
N ASP A 396 -17.30 -13.78 6.28
CA ASP A 396 -18.70 -14.19 6.32
C ASP A 396 -19.59 -13.03 6.82
N PHE A 397 -20.92 -13.15 6.66
CA PHE A 397 -21.82 -12.08 7.07
C PHE A 397 -21.86 -11.88 8.59
N ALA A 398 -21.71 -12.95 9.38
CA ALA A 398 -21.73 -12.88 10.83
C ALA A 398 -20.50 -12.13 11.36
N GLU A 399 -19.31 -12.46 10.84
CA GLU A 399 -18.04 -11.80 11.10
C GLU A 399 -18.11 -10.31 10.74
N LEU A 400 -18.68 -10.00 9.57
CA LEU A 400 -18.81 -8.63 9.10
C LEU A 400 -19.71 -7.78 10.03
N VAL A 401 -20.80 -8.36 10.55
CA VAL A 401 -21.66 -7.73 11.57
C VAL A 401 -20.98 -7.62 12.93
N GLU A 402 -20.39 -8.70 13.43
CA GLU A 402 -19.74 -8.78 14.74
C GLU A 402 -18.58 -7.77 14.85
N THR A 403 -17.75 -7.71 13.82
CA THR A 403 -16.59 -6.81 13.77
C THR A 403 -16.97 -5.37 13.41
N LYS A 404 -18.23 -5.11 13.02
CA LYS A 404 -18.68 -3.85 12.41
C LYS A 404 -17.69 -3.42 11.33
N TYR A 405 -17.43 -4.34 10.41
CA TYR A 405 -16.26 -4.32 9.55
C TYR A 405 -16.01 -2.94 8.92
N ARG A 406 -14.76 -2.48 9.05
CA ARG A 406 -14.22 -1.31 8.39
C ARG A 406 -12.91 -1.70 7.75
N MET A 407 -12.69 -1.26 6.51
CA MET A 407 -11.42 -1.49 5.82
C MET A 407 -10.28 -0.82 6.59
N GLU A 408 -9.47 -1.63 7.25
CA GLU A 408 -8.17 -1.23 7.76
C GLU A 408 -7.13 -1.45 6.67
N ILE A 409 -6.37 -0.41 6.35
CA ILE A 409 -5.37 -0.49 5.28
C ILE A 409 -4.01 -0.76 5.89
N ASP A 410 -3.53 -1.99 5.72
CA ASP A 410 -2.13 -2.35 5.94
C ASP A 410 -1.51 -2.76 4.60
N TRP A 411 -0.92 -1.78 3.90
CA TRP A 411 -0.28 -1.99 2.59
C TRP A 411 0.86 -3.00 2.62
N LEU A 412 1.49 -3.20 3.78
CA LEU A 412 2.62 -4.11 3.92
C LEU A 412 2.17 -5.53 4.24
N ARG A 413 1.13 -5.67 5.08
CA ARG A 413 0.58 -6.97 5.48
C ARG A 413 -0.35 -7.55 4.42
N ASP A 414 -1.25 -6.71 3.89
CA ASP A 414 -2.38 -7.16 3.06
C ASP A 414 -2.18 -6.83 1.57
N GLY A 415 -1.11 -6.09 1.24
CA GLY A 415 -0.83 -5.63 -0.11
C GLY A 415 0.03 -6.60 -0.93
N CYS A 416 -0.36 -6.86 -2.17
CA CYS A 416 0.48 -7.52 -3.17
C CYS A 416 0.99 -6.51 -4.21
N MET A 417 2.18 -6.74 -4.76
CA MET A 417 2.74 -5.88 -5.79
C MET A 417 1.99 -6.01 -7.12
N GLY A 418 1.76 -4.85 -7.75
CA GLY A 418 1.15 -4.78 -9.07
C GLY A 418 1.57 -3.55 -9.85
N GLN A 419 1.16 -3.52 -11.12
CA GLN A 419 1.32 -2.39 -12.00
C GLN A 419 -0.03 -1.99 -12.58
N ILE A 420 -0.25 -0.68 -12.67
CA ILE A 420 -1.45 -0.10 -13.26
C ILE A 420 -1.11 0.89 -14.36
N HIS A 421 -1.80 0.77 -15.49
CA HIS A 421 -1.73 1.65 -16.65
C HIS A 421 -3.05 2.40 -16.73
N VAL A 422 -3.08 3.66 -16.32
CA VAL A 422 -4.30 4.47 -16.23
C VAL A 422 -4.28 5.60 -17.25
N ASP A 423 -5.43 5.86 -17.86
CA ASP A 423 -5.68 7.03 -18.70
C ASP A 423 -6.56 8.06 -17.97
N GLU A 424 -5.94 9.02 -17.28
CA GLU A 424 -6.65 10.04 -16.49
C GLU A 424 -7.08 11.26 -17.33
N ARG A 425 -7.01 11.17 -18.67
CA ARG A 425 -7.44 12.28 -19.53
C ARG A 425 -8.96 12.47 -19.44
N PRO A 426 -9.48 13.71 -19.46
CA PRO A 426 -10.92 13.97 -19.38
C PRO A 426 -11.72 13.23 -20.45
N GLU A 427 -11.21 13.16 -21.68
CA GLU A 427 -11.85 12.46 -22.81
C GLU A 427 -11.88 10.93 -22.64
N SER A 428 -11.09 10.39 -21.71
CA SER A 428 -11.07 8.96 -21.41
C SER A 428 -11.89 8.60 -20.18
N ALA A 429 -12.53 9.55 -19.49
CA ALA A 429 -13.35 9.25 -18.32
C ALA A 429 -14.50 8.28 -18.67
N LEU A 430 -14.80 7.35 -17.76
CA LEU A 430 -15.84 6.30 -17.94
C LEU A 430 -17.28 6.81 -17.78
N GLY A 431 -17.50 8.11 -18.00
CA GLY A 431 -18.76 8.80 -17.74
C GLY A 431 -18.53 10.19 -17.18
N HIS A 432 -19.61 10.89 -16.86
CA HIS A 432 -19.53 12.18 -16.18
C HIS A 432 -18.98 11.99 -14.76
N ALA A 433 -18.17 12.94 -14.30
CA ALA A 433 -17.66 12.91 -12.94
C ALA A 433 -18.85 12.97 -11.96
N GLY A 434 -18.97 11.94 -11.12
CA GLY A 434 -19.98 11.92 -10.06
C GLY A 434 -19.70 12.99 -9.01
N ILE A 435 -20.50 13.07 -7.94
CA ILE A 435 -20.40 14.17 -6.95
C ILE A 435 -19.02 14.27 -6.29
N SER A 436 -18.35 13.13 -6.07
CA SER A 436 -17.12 13.05 -5.25
C SER A 436 -15.95 12.31 -5.91
N LYS A 437 -16.19 11.62 -7.04
CA LYS A 437 -15.22 10.71 -7.67
C LYS A 437 -15.12 10.91 -9.18
N THR A 438 -13.91 10.84 -9.70
CA THR A 438 -13.65 10.65 -11.15
C THR A 438 -13.38 9.18 -11.42
N SER A 439 -13.89 8.64 -12.52
CA SER A 439 -13.67 7.24 -12.93
C SER A 439 -12.97 7.20 -14.29
N HIS A 440 -11.90 6.40 -14.40
CA HIS A 440 -11.07 6.30 -15.59
C HIS A 440 -10.77 4.83 -15.94
N PRO A 441 -10.63 4.49 -17.23
CA PRO A 441 -10.21 3.17 -17.65
C PRO A 441 -8.74 2.97 -17.32
N ALA A 442 -8.42 1.74 -16.94
CA ALA A 442 -7.05 1.31 -16.74
C ALA A 442 -6.88 -0.17 -17.06
N PHE A 443 -5.62 -0.60 -17.06
CA PHE A 443 -5.25 -1.99 -17.03
C PHE A 443 -4.38 -2.26 -15.81
N MET A 444 -4.67 -3.34 -15.10
CA MET A 444 -3.89 -3.78 -13.95
C MET A 444 -3.23 -5.13 -14.25
N VAL A 445 -1.99 -5.30 -13.81
CA VAL A 445 -1.29 -6.59 -13.77
C VAL A 445 -0.83 -6.78 -12.33
N LEU A 446 -1.33 -7.82 -11.66
CA LEU A 446 -0.81 -8.24 -10.36
C LEU A 446 0.39 -9.16 -10.57
N PHE A 447 1.49 -8.91 -9.86
CA PHE A 447 2.73 -9.70 -10.01
C PHE A 447 2.76 -10.91 -9.09
N GLU A 448 2.13 -10.79 -7.93
CA GLU A 448 2.00 -11.86 -6.96
C GLU A 448 0.55 -11.98 -6.53
N GLN A 449 0.20 -13.16 -6.02
CA GLN A 449 -1.08 -13.40 -5.40
C GLN A 449 -0.88 -13.32 -3.89
N HIS A 450 -1.81 -12.69 -3.18
CA HIS A 450 -1.79 -12.70 -1.73
C HIS A 450 -2.04 -14.14 -1.23
N ASP A 451 -1.14 -14.65 -0.39
CA ASP A 451 -1.15 -16.04 0.12
C ASP A 451 -2.15 -16.26 1.26
N THR A 452 -3.28 -15.55 1.22
CA THR A 452 -4.38 -15.82 2.15
C THR A 452 -5.15 -17.02 1.64
N THR A 453 -4.85 -18.18 2.24
CA THR A 453 -5.53 -19.46 2.10
C THR A 453 -7.05 -19.40 2.32
N ALA A 454 -7.57 -18.31 2.90
CA ALA A 454 -8.98 -18.10 3.17
C ALA A 454 -9.80 -17.48 2.03
N MET A 455 -9.20 -16.86 0.99
CA MET A 455 -10.03 -16.15 0.01
C MET A 455 -10.57 -17.08 -1.08
N ARG A 456 -11.87 -16.99 -1.37
CA ARG A 456 -12.51 -17.65 -2.53
C ARG A 456 -11.86 -17.21 -3.85
N GLU A 457 -11.67 -18.15 -4.78
CA GLU A 457 -11.08 -17.88 -6.10
C GLU A 457 -11.90 -16.85 -6.90
N ASP A 458 -13.23 -16.90 -6.77
CA ASP A 458 -14.15 -16.11 -7.59
C ASP A 458 -14.03 -14.60 -7.39
N ASN A 459 -13.55 -14.12 -6.23
CA ASN A 459 -13.43 -12.68 -5.96
C ASN A 459 -12.07 -12.09 -6.38
N ARG A 460 -11.13 -12.88 -6.89
CA ARG A 460 -9.75 -12.43 -7.15
C ARG A 460 -9.56 -11.86 -8.55
N PHE A 461 -8.69 -10.85 -8.65
CA PHE A 461 -8.08 -10.47 -9.93
C PHE A 461 -6.98 -11.48 -10.27
N PRO A 462 -6.86 -11.90 -11.54
CA PRO A 462 -5.87 -12.90 -11.93
C PRO A 462 -4.43 -12.34 -11.88
N THR A 463 -3.51 -13.11 -11.30
CA THR A 463 -2.07 -12.79 -11.28
C THR A 463 -1.43 -13.03 -12.66
N GLY A 464 -0.51 -12.14 -13.06
CA GLY A 464 0.20 -12.23 -14.33
C GLY A 464 -0.65 -11.89 -15.56
N VAL A 465 -1.93 -11.53 -15.37
CA VAL A 465 -2.87 -11.23 -16.46
C VAL A 465 -3.17 -9.74 -16.47
N ARG A 466 -3.10 -9.15 -17.67
CA ARG A 466 -3.51 -7.76 -17.90
C ARG A 466 -5.03 -7.66 -17.86
N THR A 467 -5.55 -7.20 -16.74
CA THR A 467 -6.98 -7.14 -16.46
C THR A 467 -7.50 -5.72 -16.70
N PRO A 468 -8.54 -5.53 -17.53
CA PRO A 468 -9.20 -4.24 -17.65
C PRO A 468 -9.92 -3.88 -16.35
N VAL A 469 -9.69 -2.67 -15.86
CA VAL A 469 -10.24 -2.18 -14.59
C VAL A 469 -10.72 -0.74 -14.74
N ALA A 470 -11.67 -0.34 -13.90
CA ALA A 470 -11.98 1.06 -13.65
C ALA A 470 -11.16 1.53 -12.44
N VAL A 471 -10.60 2.74 -12.51
CA VAL A 471 -9.93 3.36 -11.37
C VAL A 471 -10.63 4.65 -10.98
N LYS A 472 -10.90 4.76 -9.69
CA LYS A 472 -11.62 5.89 -9.10
C LYS A 472 -10.71 6.68 -8.18
N ARG A 473 -10.91 7.99 -8.20
CA ARG A 473 -10.17 8.96 -7.40
C ARG A 473 -11.09 10.00 -6.80
N ARG A 474 -10.80 10.41 -5.57
CA ARG A 474 -11.58 11.44 -4.88
C ARG A 474 -11.28 12.81 -5.49
N TYR A 475 -12.27 13.69 -5.43
CA TYR A 475 -12.07 15.11 -5.63
C TYR A 475 -13.04 15.93 -4.77
N LEU A 476 -12.72 17.21 -4.59
CA LEU A 476 -13.61 18.24 -4.06
C LEU A 476 -14.00 19.15 -5.21
N ARG A 477 -15.31 19.40 -5.36
CA ARG A 477 -15.79 20.41 -6.28
C ARG A 477 -15.62 21.78 -5.60
N GLY A 478 -14.93 22.70 -6.27
CA GLY A 478 -14.92 24.09 -5.82
C GLY A 478 -16.34 24.64 -5.88
N THR A 479 -16.86 25.17 -4.77
CA THR A 479 -18.06 25.99 -4.79
C THR A 479 -17.76 27.20 -5.66
N ALA A 480 -18.46 27.36 -6.79
CA ALA A 480 -18.44 28.62 -7.50
C ALA A 480 -18.91 29.68 -6.48
N ALA A 481 -18.03 30.62 -6.14
CA ALA A 481 -18.29 31.60 -5.11
C ALA A 481 -19.50 32.45 -5.55
N GLY A 482 -20.70 32.16 -5.03
CA GLY A 482 -21.84 33.08 -5.16
C GLY A 482 -23.25 32.50 -5.36
N THR A 483 -23.44 31.21 -5.68
CA THR A 483 -24.80 30.70 -5.94
C THR A 483 -25.07 29.40 -5.20
N ALA A 484 -25.53 29.52 -3.96
CA ALA A 484 -26.16 28.43 -3.21
C ALA A 484 -27.65 28.41 -3.60
N GLY A 485 -28.00 27.71 -4.68
CA GLY A 485 -29.38 27.56 -5.11
C GLY A 485 -29.50 26.50 -6.21
N ASP A 486 -30.12 25.39 -5.84
CA ASP A 486 -30.62 24.27 -6.63
C ASP A 486 -29.61 23.42 -7.44
N ASP A 487 -29.80 22.10 -7.38
CA ASP A 487 -29.02 21.11 -8.11
C ASP A 487 -29.07 21.42 -9.62
N PRO A 488 -27.93 21.62 -10.29
CA PRO A 488 -27.92 21.85 -11.72
C PRO A 488 -28.26 20.55 -12.45
N GLU A 489 -29.55 20.32 -12.70
CA GLU A 489 -30.01 19.27 -13.62
C GLU A 489 -29.58 19.55 -15.08
N ASP A 490 -29.13 20.77 -15.39
CA ASP A 490 -29.10 21.28 -16.76
C ASP A 490 -27.68 21.54 -17.29
N GLY A 491 -26.81 20.53 -17.21
CA GLY A 491 -25.52 20.49 -17.92
C GLY A 491 -24.55 21.64 -17.61
N THR A 492 -24.77 22.37 -16.50
CA THR A 492 -24.01 23.56 -16.17
C THR A 492 -22.55 23.17 -15.91
N PRO A 493 -21.56 23.86 -16.49
CA PRO A 493 -20.15 23.49 -16.37
C PRO A 493 -19.75 23.42 -14.90
N LEU A 494 -19.36 22.23 -14.49
CA LEU A 494 -18.99 21.91 -13.12
C LEU A 494 -17.78 22.77 -12.71
N GLY A 495 -17.84 23.34 -11.51
CA GLY A 495 -16.73 24.12 -10.94
C GLY A 495 -15.40 23.35 -10.94
N PRO A 496 -14.25 24.05 -10.82
CA PRO A 496 -12.94 23.44 -10.92
C PRO A 496 -12.77 22.29 -9.92
N ILE A 497 -12.27 21.16 -10.43
CA ILE A 497 -12.00 19.94 -9.67
C ILE A 497 -10.69 20.13 -8.89
N THR A 498 -10.77 20.09 -7.56
CA THR A 498 -9.60 20.13 -6.67
C THR A 498 -9.34 18.75 -6.08
N ARG A 499 -8.09 18.26 -6.11
CA ARG A 499 -7.73 16.97 -5.49
C ARG A 499 -7.50 17.15 -3.99
N THR A 500 -8.01 16.20 -3.20
CA THR A 500 -7.77 16.13 -1.75
C THR A 500 -6.32 15.76 -1.43
N ALA A 501 -5.91 15.95 -0.19
CA ALA A 501 -4.64 15.42 0.28
C ALA A 501 -4.62 13.88 0.19
N LYS A 502 -3.46 13.27 -0.07
CA LYS A 502 -3.33 11.82 -0.28
C LYS A 502 -3.85 10.97 0.88
N PRO A 503 -3.57 11.30 2.17
CA PRO A 503 -4.11 10.53 3.29
C PRO A 503 -5.64 10.62 3.40
N GLU A 504 -6.22 11.78 3.08
CA GLU A 504 -7.67 11.99 3.08
C GLU A 504 -8.36 11.30 1.90
N GLU A 505 -7.69 11.22 0.74
CA GLU A 505 -8.11 10.45 -0.42
C GLU A 505 -8.10 8.95 -0.07
N GLU A 506 -7.00 8.45 0.52
CA GLU A 506 -6.86 7.05 0.95
C GLU A 506 -7.94 6.63 1.94
N LEU A 507 -8.15 7.39 3.03
CA LEU A 507 -9.18 7.08 4.03
C LEU A 507 -10.59 7.09 3.43
N PHE A 508 -10.87 8.00 2.50
CA PHE A 508 -12.15 8.03 1.81
C PHE A 508 -12.37 6.81 0.94
N LEU A 509 -11.39 6.45 0.10
CA LEU A 509 -11.49 5.29 -0.77
C LEU A 509 -11.57 3.98 0.02
N ALA A 510 -10.97 3.91 1.22
CA ALA A 510 -11.15 2.80 2.16
C ALA A 510 -12.62 2.61 2.57
N ARG A 511 -13.33 3.72 2.83
CA ARG A 511 -14.76 3.70 3.18
C ARG A 511 -15.61 3.27 1.99
N GLU A 512 -15.30 3.74 0.80
CA GLU A 512 -15.96 3.29 -0.43
C GLU A 512 -15.78 1.79 -0.64
N LEU A 513 -14.57 1.27 -0.44
CA LEU A 513 -14.31 -0.16 -0.51
C LEU A 513 -15.09 -0.94 0.58
N THR A 514 -15.18 -0.37 1.79
CA THR A 514 -15.99 -0.94 2.88
C THR A 514 -17.46 -1.08 2.44
N ASN A 515 -18.02 -0.06 1.79
CA ASN A 515 -19.40 -0.11 1.29
C ASN A 515 -19.61 -1.24 0.27
N ILE A 516 -18.65 -1.45 -0.65
CA ILE A 516 -18.70 -2.54 -1.62
C ILE A 516 -18.71 -3.91 -0.92
N VAL A 517 -17.87 -4.10 0.11
CA VAL A 517 -17.82 -5.35 0.90
C VAL A 517 -19.16 -5.60 1.60
N TRP A 518 -19.72 -4.61 2.29
CA TRP A 518 -21.03 -4.73 2.92
C TRP A 518 -22.14 -5.06 1.92
N ALA A 519 -22.14 -4.41 0.77
CA ALA A 519 -23.18 -4.60 -0.24
C ALA A 519 -23.12 -5.99 -0.91
N ASP A 520 -21.92 -6.51 -1.21
CA ASP A 520 -21.72 -7.88 -1.72
C ASP A 520 -22.29 -8.91 -0.73
N HIS A 521 -21.98 -8.77 0.56
CA HIS A 521 -22.44 -9.71 1.58
C HIS A 521 -23.95 -9.65 1.83
N LEU A 522 -24.53 -8.45 1.88
CA LEU A 522 -25.97 -8.26 2.02
C LEU A 522 -26.74 -8.84 0.82
N LEU A 523 -26.18 -8.74 -0.39
CA LEU A 523 -26.77 -9.34 -1.59
C LEU A 523 -26.66 -10.88 -1.55
N ARG A 524 -25.52 -11.42 -1.11
CA ARG A 524 -25.33 -12.87 -0.93
C ARG A 524 -26.28 -13.46 0.11
N MET A 525 -26.55 -12.73 1.19
CA MET A 525 -27.55 -13.12 2.18
C MET A 525 -28.93 -13.30 1.52
N VAL A 526 -29.35 -12.37 0.66
CA VAL A 526 -30.62 -12.48 -0.09
C VAL A 526 -30.65 -13.74 -0.97
N TYR A 527 -29.58 -14.03 -1.70
CA TYR A 527 -29.51 -15.27 -2.48
C TYR A 527 -29.57 -16.54 -1.61
N SER A 528 -28.92 -16.52 -0.45
CA SER A 528 -29.00 -17.63 0.51
C SER A 528 -30.44 -17.85 1.00
N GLU A 529 -31.17 -16.78 1.31
CA GLU A 529 -32.57 -16.84 1.73
C GLU A 529 -33.48 -17.40 0.63
N ILE A 530 -33.28 -16.96 -0.63
CA ILE A 530 -34.00 -17.52 -1.79
C ILE A 530 -33.74 -19.02 -1.89
N HIS A 531 -32.48 -19.45 -1.79
CA HIS A 531 -32.13 -20.87 -1.90
C HIS A 531 -32.72 -21.72 -0.77
N ILE A 532 -32.69 -21.22 0.47
CA ILE A 532 -33.34 -21.86 1.61
C ILE A 532 -34.84 -21.99 1.37
N ALA A 533 -35.49 -20.93 0.91
CA ALA A 533 -36.93 -20.94 0.67
C ALA A 533 -37.31 -21.87 -0.50
N GLN A 534 -36.52 -21.93 -1.58
CA GLN A 534 -36.67 -22.92 -2.65
C GLN A 534 -36.52 -24.36 -2.15
N SER A 535 -35.54 -24.63 -1.28
CA SER A 535 -35.31 -25.98 -0.73
C SER A 535 -36.45 -26.50 0.15
N ARG A 536 -37.29 -25.60 0.67
CA ARG A 536 -38.42 -25.92 1.55
C ARG A 536 -39.76 -25.94 0.81
N ALA A 537 -39.80 -25.43 -0.42
CA ALA A 537 -41.02 -25.30 -1.19
C ALA A 537 -41.24 -26.50 -2.12
N GLU A 538 -42.50 -26.75 -2.47
CA GLU A 538 -42.83 -27.76 -3.49
C GLU A 538 -42.21 -27.37 -4.85
N PRO A 539 -41.83 -28.33 -5.72
CA PRO A 539 -41.18 -28.05 -6.99
C PRO A 539 -41.96 -27.09 -7.93
N HIS A 540 -43.28 -27.04 -7.79
CA HIS A 540 -44.17 -26.19 -8.59
C HIS A 540 -44.52 -24.86 -7.91
N HIS A 541 -43.97 -24.58 -6.72
CA HIS A 541 -44.20 -23.32 -6.03
C HIS A 541 -43.55 -22.16 -6.80
N ASP A 542 -44.18 -20.97 -6.78
CA ASP A 542 -43.73 -19.81 -7.56
C ASP A 542 -42.26 -19.44 -7.30
N ILE A 543 -41.77 -19.62 -6.07
CA ILE A 543 -40.37 -19.36 -5.72
C ILE A 543 -39.36 -20.25 -6.48
N CYS A 544 -39.77 -21.47 -6.82
CA CYS A 544 -38.97 -22.46 -7.54
C CYS A 544 -39.05 -22.23 -9.06
N THR A 545 -40.17 -21.68 -9.55
CA THR A 545 -40.39 -21.39 -10.98
C THR A 545 -39.95 -19.97 -11.38
N THR A 546 -39.83 -19.06 -10.41
CA THR A 546 -39.35 -17.69 -10.62
C THR A 546 -37.88 -17.70 -11.05
N VAL A 547 -37.60 -17.02 -12.17
CA VAL A 547 -36.23 -16.78 -12.64
C VAL A 547 -35.69 -15.53 -11.94
N TRP A 548 -34.86 -15.75 -10.93
CA TRP A 548 -34.21 -14.67 -10.19
C TRP A 548 -33.04 -14.09 -11.00
N PRO A 549 -32.96 -12.76 -11.17
CA PRO A 549 -31.77 -12.13 -11.76
C PRO A 549 -30.51 -12.50 -10.97
N SER A 550 -29.44 -12.85 -11.68
CA SER A 550 -28.12 -13.14 -11.10
C SER A 550 -27.22 -11.92 -11.24
N VAL A 551 -27.17 -11.10 -10.20
CA VAL A 551 -26.37 -9.87 -10.14
C VAL A 551 -25.32 -9.98 -9.04
N ARG A 552 -24.20 -9.27 -9.19
CA ARG A 552 -23.17 -9.17 -8.16
C ARG A 552 -22.48 -7.81 -8.19
N PHE A 553 -21.85 -7.44 -7.09
CA PHE A 553 -20.95 -6.29 -7.09
C PHE A 553 -19.65 -6.60 -7.83
N VAL A 554 -19.06 -5.56 -8.43
CA VAL A 554 -17.75 -5.63 -9.09
C VAL A 554 -16.67 -6.08 -8.11
N LYS A 555 -15.68 -6.84 -8.61
CA LYS A 555 -14.45 -7.09 -7.84
C LYS A 555 -13.77 -5.75 -7.58
N ALA A 556 -13.34 -5.52 -6.35
CA ALA A 556 -12.73 -4.25 -5.96
C ALA A 556 -11.51 -4.44 -5.05
N GLY A 557 -10.67 -3.39 -4.98
CA GLY A 557 -9.58 -3.24 -4.02
C GLY A 557 -8.98 -1.84 -4.08
N LEU A 558 -7.96 -1.59 -3.26
CA LEU A 558 -7.21 -0.33 -3.29
C LEU A 558 -5.83 -0.54 -3.92
N PHE A 559 -5.35 0.46 -4.65
CA PHE A 559 -3.99 0.47 -5.20
C PHE A 559 -3.24 1.72 -4.79
N LYS A 560 -2.08 1.58 -4.13
CA LYS A 560 -1.20 2.68 -3.74
C LYS A 560 0.08 2.69 -4.53
N VAL A 561 0.35 3.82 -5.19
CA VAL A 561 1.54 4.03 -6.02
C VAL A 561 2.78 4.06 -5.13
N ALA A 562 3.67 3.07 -5.28
CA ALA A 562 4.98 3.04 -4.62
C ALA A 562 6.05 3.73 -5.48
N SER A 563 6.00 3.51 -6.80
CA SER A 563 6.89 4.10 -7.78
C SER A 563 6.12 4.46 -9.06
N SER A 564 6.42 5.62 -9.62
CA SER A 564 5.92 6.03 -10.94
C SER A 564 7.06 6.03 -11.93
N GLN A 565 6.85 5.54 -13.16
CA GLN A 565 7.90 5.70 -14.18
C GLN A 565 8.22 7.19 -14.37
N PRO A 566 9.51 7.58 -14.37
CA PRO A 566 9.90 8.97 -14.52
C PRO A 566 9.40 9.48 -15.86
N THR A 567 8.56 10.52 -15.82
CA THR A 567 8.20 11.26 -17.03
C THR A 567 9.21 12.39 -17.20
N PRO A 568 9.79 12.58 -18.39
CA PRO A 568 10.94 13.47 -18.61
C PRO A 568 10.71 14.96 -18.30
N LYS A 569 9.47 15.35 -17.93
CA LYS A 569 9.09 16.75 -17.68
C LYS A 569 8.47 17.01 -16.30
N ARG A 570 8.36 16.02 -15.41
CA ARG A 570 7.69 16.20 -14.11
C ARG A 570 8.57 15.72 -12.96
N LYS A 571 8.62 16.52 -11.89
CA LYS A 571 9.23 16.13 -10.61
C LYS A 571 8.60 14.80 -10.16
N GLU A 572 9.44 13.79 -10.06
CA GLU A 572 9.16 12.37 -9.85
C GLU A 572 8.28 12.08 -8.62
N ASN A 573 8.20 13.01 -7.67
CA ASN A 573 7.54 12.79 -6.37
C ASN A 573 6.03 13.06 -6.33
N SER A 574 5.40 13.64 -7.35
CA SER A 574 4.00 14.07 -7.22
C SER A 574 3.00 12.91 -7.04
N ARG A 575 3.24 11.76 -7.70
CA ARG A 575 2.31 10.62 -7.73
C ARG A 575 2.61 9.52 -6.71
N ARG A 576 3.78 9.54 -6.06
CA ARG A 576 4.11 8.59 -5.00
C ARG A 576 3.05 8.68 -3.90
N GLU A 577 2.62 7.56 -3.34
CA GLU A 577 1.55 7.45 -2.33
C GLU A 577 0.16 7.88 -2.81
N LEU A 578 -0.04 8.04 -4.11
CA LEU A 578 -1.38 8.21 -4.66
C LEU A 578 -2.16 6.90 -4.51
N THR A 579 -3.40 6.99 -4.04
CA THR A 579 -4.28 5.83 -3.85
C THR A 579 -5.44 5.86 -4.85
N TYR A 580 -5.77 4.69 -5.40
CA TYR A 580 -6.92 4.44 -6.26
C TYR A 580 -7.84 3.42 -5.63
N LEU A 581 -9.15 3.58 -5.85
CA LEU A 581 -10.09 2.48 -5.77
C LEU A 581 -10.11 1.81 -7.15
N VAL A 582 -9.76 0.52 -7.21
CA VAL A 582 -9.68 -0.27 -8.43
C VAL A 582 -10.85 -1.24 -8.45
N GLU A 583 -11.60 -1.24 -9.54
CA GLU A 583 -12.78 -2.09 -9.73
C GLU A 583 -12.71 -2.84 -11.06
N GLU A 584 -13.41 -3.97 -11.15
CA GLU A 584 -13.67 -4.66 -12.41
C GLU A 584 -14.34 -3.69 -13.41
N LEU A 585 -13.80 -3.61 -14.62
CA LEU A 585 -14.37 -2.73 -15.64
C LEU A 585 -15.71 -3.30 -16.13
N ILE A 586 -16.79 -2.60 -15.83
CA ILE A 586 -18.11 -2.87 -16.41
C ILE A 586 -18.06 -2.51 -17.89
N LYS A 587 -18.25 -3.52 -18.76
CA LYS A 587 -18.31 -3.31 -20.21
C LYS A 587 -19.67 -2.72 -20.54
N THR A 588 -19.67 -1.48 -21.00
CA THR A 588 -20.85 -0.87 -21.58
C THR A 588 -20.79 -0.98 -23.09
N ASP A 589 -21.92 -1.31 -23.71
CA ASP A 589 -22.11 -1.26 -25.15
C ASP A 589 -23.27 -0.32 -25.51
N ASP A 590 -23.50 -0.13 -26.80
CA ASP A 590 -24.54 0.78 -27.29
C ASP A 590 -25.96 0.19 -27.16
N THR A 591 -26.09 -1.07 -26.72
CA THR A 591 -27.40 -1.68 -26.50
C THR A 591 -28.02 -1.11 -25.23
N ASP A 592 -29.36 -1.09 -25.17
CA ASP A 592 -30.03 -0.57 -23.98
C ASP A 592 -29.72 -1.41 -22.72
N ASP A 593 -29.49 -2.71 -22.87
CA ASP A 593 -29.15 -3.60 -21.77
C ASP A 593 -27.69 -3.47 -21.28
N GLY A 594 -26.78 -3.05 -22.16
CA GLY A 594 -25.37 -2.85 -21.82
C GLY A 594 -25.03 -1.46 -21.30
N LYS A 595 -25.96 -0.51 -21.28
CA LYS A 595 -25.70 0.83 -20.74
C LYS A 595 -25.61 0.82 -19.22
N PHE A 596 -24.75 1.70 -18.69
CA PHE A 596 -24.69 1.96 -17.26
C PHE A 596 -25.97 2.67 -16.82
N LYS A 597 -26.68 2.10 -15.84
CA LYS A 597 -27.97 2.57 -15.36
C LYS A 597 -28.01 2.60 -13.83
N ARG A 598 -28.77 3.53 -13.29
CA ARG A 598 -29.21 3.50 -11.89
C ARG A 598 -30.51 2.71 -11.83
N TYR A 599 -30.53 1.63 -11.06
CA TYR A 599 -31.68 0.74 -10.88
C TYR A 599 -32.58 1.19 -9.72
N VAL A 600 -31.99 1.65 -8.62
CA VAL A 600 -32.70 2.14 -7.43
C VAL A 600 -31.99 3.40 -6.91
N HIS A 601 -32.74 4.45 -6.55
CA HIS A 601 -32.15 5.70 -6.03
C HIS A 601 -31.87 5.60 -4.52
N ASN A 602 -30.92 6.37 -3.99
CA ASN A 602 -30.74 6.46 -2.53
C ASN A 602 -31.89 7.19 -1.80
N ALA A 603 -32.78 7.87 -2.53
CA ALA A 603 -33.88 8.68 -1.99
C ALA A 603 -35.25 8.01 -2.16
N SER A 604 -35.29 6.86 -2.81
CA SER A 604 -36.53 6.11 -3.09
C SER A 604 -36.23 4.63 -3.22
N ALA A 605 -37.05 3.80 -2.57
CA ALA A 605 -36.99 2.35 -2.71
C ALA A 605 -37.58 1.86 -4.04
N SER A 606 -38.29 2.73 -4.77
CA SER A 606 -38.93 2.36 -6.03
C SER A 606 -37.90 2.14 -7.13
N PRO A 607 -38.09 1.11 -7.97
CA PRO A 607 -37.22 0.88 -9.12
C PRO A 607 -37.33 2.05 -10.10
N VAL A 608 -36.19 2.50 -10.62
CA VAL A 608 -36.12 3.55 -11.64
C VAL A 608 -36.58 3.03 -13.00
N LEU A 609 -36.38 1.73 -13.25
CA LEU A 609 -36.71 1.04 -14.50
C LEU A 609 -37.79 0.00 -14.21
N VAL A 610 -38.83 -0.06 -15.05
CA VAL A 610 -40.00 -0.93 -14.82
C VAL A 610 -40.28 -1.90 -15.96
N LEU A 611 -39.56 -1.79 -17.08
CA LEU A 611 -39.80 -2.62 -18.27
C LEU A 611 -38.54 -3.39 -18.69
N GLY A 612 -38.76 -4.57 -19.28
CA GLY A 612 -37.73 -5.42 -19.85
C GLY A 612 -36.77 -6.00 -18.81
N ARG A 613 -35.67 -6.59 -19.29
CA ARG A 613 -34.66 -7.25 -18.43
C ARG A 613 -34.12 -6.32 -17.34
N ASN A 614 -33.88 -5.06 -17.67
CA ASN A 614 -33.43 -4.06 -16.70
C ASN A 614 -34.50 -3.72 -15.64
N GLY A 615 -35.78 -3.76 -16.00
CA GLY A 615 -36.90 -3.64 -15.06
C GLY A 615 -37.01 -4.84 -14.13
N ASP A 616 -36.75 -6.05 -14.63
CA ASP A 616 -36.69 -7.27 -13.80
C ASP A 616 -35.55 -7.19 -12.79
N ILE A 617 -34.36 -6.73 -13.23
CA ILE A 617 -33.21 -6.47 -12.34
C ILE A 617 -33.56 -5.40 -11.31
N ALA A 618 -34.15 -4.27 -11.71
CA ALA A 618 -34.52 -3.21 -10.78
C ALA A 618 -35.54 -3.68 -9.73
N SER A 619 -36.55 -4.44 -10.16
CA SER A 619 -37.57 -5.01 -9.28
C SER A 619 -36.96 -6.01 -8.29
N PHE A 620 -36.05 -6.87 -8.76
CA PHE A 620 -35.29 -7.77 -7.89
C PHE A 620 -34.44 -7.00 -6.88
N LEU A 621 -33.78 -5.92 -7.29
CA LEU A 621 -32.95 -5.11 -6.40
C LEU A 621 -33.79 -4.36 -5.35
N THR A 622 -34.97 -3.87 -5.68
CA THR A 622 -35.95 -3.37 -4.69
C THR A 622 -36.37 -4.47 -3.71
N PHE A 623 -36.64 -5.69 -4.20
CA PHE A 623 -36.89 -6.84 -3.34
C PHE A 623 -35.71 -7.13 -2.40
N THR A 624 -34.47 -7.10 -2.91
CA THR A 624 -33.28 -7.33 -2.08
C THR A 624 -33.14 -6.30 -0.98
N GLN A 625 -33.41 -5.02 -1.27
CA GLN A 625 -33.40 -3.94 -0.29
C GLN A 625 -34.41 -4.19 0.82
N HIS A 626 -35.63 -4.57 0.46
CA HIS A 626 -36.68 -4.88 1.44
C HIS A 626 -36.31 -6.08 2.31
N LEU A 627 -35.83 -7.17 1.71
CA LEU A 627 -35.44 -8.37 2.46
C LEU A 627 -34.23 -8.11 3.36
N GLN A 628 -33.26 -7.32 2.92
CA GLN A 628 -32.13 -6.90 3.76
C GLN A 628 -32.59 -6.12 4.98
N TYR A 629 -33.52 -5.18 4.79
CA TYR A 629 -34.12 -4.41 5.88
C TYR A 629 -34.82 -5.34 6.88
N ASP A 630 -35.66 -6.26 6.41
CA ASP A 630 -36.35 -7.23 7.28
C ASP A 630 -35.35 -8.12 8.05
N ARG A 631 -34.42 -8.76 7.34
CA ARG A 631 -33.46 -9.73 7.93
C ARG A 631 -32.48 -9.10 8.90
N THR A 632 -32.27 -7.80 8.82
CA THR A 632 -31.39 -7.07 9.73
C THR A 632 -32.16 -6.36 10.85
N GLY A 633 -33.46 -6.62 10.98
CA GLY A 633 -34.31 -5.98 11.98
C GLY A 633 -34.42 -4.46 11.78
N GLY A 634 -34.39 -4.01 10.53
CA GLY A 634 -34.42 -2.60 10.14
C GLY A 634 -33.10 -1.85 10.35
N SER A 635 -32.00 -2.56 10.58
CA SER A 635 -30.72 -1.91 10.94
C SER A 635 -29.89 -1.51 9.73
N ILE A 636 -29.85 -2.33 8.68
CA ILE A 636 -28.95 -2.09 7.54
C ILE A 636 -29.50 -2.65 6.23
N TYR A 637 -29.34 -1.88 5.15
CA TYR A 637 -29.65 -2.32 3.80
C TYR A 637 -28.83 -1.56 2.76
N VAL A 638 -28.83 -2.06 1.53
CA VAL A 638 -28.15 -1.41 0.39
C VAL A 638 -29.13 -0.52 -0.37
N SER A 639 -28.68 0.68 -0.72
CA SER A 639 -29.35 1.62 -1.62
C SER A 639 -28.41 2.08 -2.74
N ASP A 640 -28.89 2.94 -3.63
CA ASP A 640 -28.18 3.43 -4.82
C ASP A 640 -27.63 2.31 -5.72
N TYR A 641 -28.45 1.29 -5.99
CA TYR A 641 -28.06 0.23 -6.90
C TYR A 641 -27.85 0.79 -8.32
N GLN A 642 -26.64 0.68 -8.84
CA GLN A 642 -26.27 1.13 -10.18
C GLN A 642 -25.21 0.22 -10.80
N GLY A 643 -25.21 0.11 -12.13
CA GLY A 643 -24.36 -0.84 -12.85
C GLY A 643 -24.81 -1.05 -14.29
N ALA A 644 -24.36 -2.14 -14.91
CA ALA A 644 -24.85 -2.57 -16.21
C ALA A 644 -24.94 -4.10 -16.27
N GLY A 645 -26.08 -4.61 -16.76
CA GLY A 645 -26.37 -6.03 -16.78
C GLY A 645 -26.25 -6.66 -15.40
N GLU A 646 -25.34 -7.62 -15.25
CA GLU A 646 -25.18 -8.43 -14.03
C GLU A 646 -24.18 -7.84 -13.03
N LEU A 647 -23.54 -6.70 -13.36
CA LEU A 647 -22.50 -6.09 -12.54
C LEU A 647 -22.97 -4.77 -11.92
N LEU A 648 -22.85 -4.69 -10.60
CA LEU A 648 -23.22 -3.54 -9.76
C LEU A 648 -21.98 -2.87 -9.17
N THR A 649 -22.04 -1.57 -8.90
CA THR A 649 -20.94 -0.78 -8.34
C THR A 649 -21.47 0.40 -7.53
N ASP A 650 -20.57 1.07 -6.79
CA ASP A 650 -20.85 2.29 -6.03
C ASP A 650 -22.13 2.19 -5.16
N PRO A 651 -22.25 1.15 -4.32
CA PRO A 651 -23.40 1.04 -3.43
C PRO A 651 -23.36 2.10 -2.33
N GLN A 652 -24.54 2.42 -1.81
CA GLN A 652 -24.69 3.17 -0.57
C GLN A 652 -25.24 2.24 0.52
N ILE A 653 -24.57 2.21 1.68
CA ILE A 653 -25.05 1.47 2.86
C ILE A 653 -25.87 2.41 3.73
N MET A 654 -27.10 1.99 4.05
CA MET A 654 -28.04 2.72 4.91
C MET A 654 -28.05 2.06 6.28
N THR A 655 -27.82 2.83 7.36
CA THR A 655 -27.75 2.32 8.75
C THR A 655 -28.63 3.08 9.73
N THR A 656 -29.41 4.05 9.24
CA THR A 656 -30.36 4.84 10.02
C THR A 656 -31.51 5.22 9.08
N PRO A 657 -32.39 4.25 8.76
CA PRO A 657 -33.47 4.40 7.79
C PRO A 657 -34.47 5.51 8.15
#